data_AF-A0A346C7T3-F1
#
_entry.id   AF-A0A346C7T3-F1
#
_cell.length_a   1.000
_cell.length_b   1.000
_cell.length_c   1.000
_cell.angle_alpha   90.00
_cell.angle_beta   90.00
_cell.angle_gamma   90.00
#
_symmetry.space_group_name_H-M   'P 1'
#
loop_
_entity.id
_entity.type
_entity.pdbx_description
1 polymer ?
#
loop_
_entity_poly.entity_id
_entity_poly.type
_entity_poly.pdbx_seq_one_letter_code
_entity_poly.pdbx_strand_id
1 'polypeptide(L)'
;MQTSSDRHEYPAHWEADVVLRDGGTARVRPITVDDAERLVSFYEQVSDESKYYRFFAPYPRLSAKDVHRFTHHDFVDRVGLAATVGGEFIATVRYDRIGAGGTPATAPADEAEVAFLVQDAHQGRGVASALLEHIAAVARERGIRRFAAEVLPANNKMIKVFMDAGYTQKRSFEDGVVRLEFDLEPTDRSLAVQYAREHRAEARSVQRLLQPGSVAVVGAGRTPGGVGRSVLGNIRDGGYTGRLYAVNRAFPEDMKELDGVPACRSVRDIDGPVDLAVVTVPAEHVPDVVTACGEHGVQGLVVISAGYADSGPDGRERQRALVRHARTYGMRIIGPNAFGIINTSPDVRLNASLAPEMPRPGRIGLFAQSGAIGIALLSRLHRRGGGVTGVTGVSTFVSSGNRADVSGNDVLQYWYDDPETDVALMYLESIGNPRKFTRLARRTAAAKPLVVVQGARHGGVAPQGHAVRATRLPHATVSALLRQAGVIRVDTITDLVDAGLLLARQPLPAGPRVAILGNSESLGLLTYDACLSEGLRPQPPLDLTTAASADDFHAALAGALADDTCDAVVVTAIPTVGEGAAGDAALAEALRSAAAEVPTKPVLVVHVELGGLAEALSAAASTAPQTVQGTASQAAPGTASQTARGAASQAAPSTASPPEPGAVSQAAPGGTASRTTQGAAPGPADQPASGPSGPSGPSGPSGPSGPPRPSTASARPPSAVRAPEGAHLIPAYPAAERAVRALGEAVAYAQWRREAADPGRVPEYEDIDEKGAAQQIAGHLARGQGLTLGSQETCDLLGRYGVHVHRALPAATPDDAAAAARTIGYPVALKATAPHLRHRADLGGVRLDLADEEQLRRAYAELTELFGKPAELRPVVQGMAPRGVDTVVRAVIDPAAGAVLSFGLAGAATQLLGDMAHRLIPVTDRDATSLIRSVRTAPLLFGWRGSAPVDAAALEELLLRVSRLVDDHPEVVAVTLEPVVVAPHGLSVLGASVRLAPPPARDDLGPRTLPAY
;
A
#
# COMPACT_ATOMS: atom_id res chain seq x y z
N MET A 1 33.81 26.14 -35.77
CA MET A 1 33.41 24.75 -36.11
C MET A 1 33.96 23.83 -35.04
N GLN A 2 33.09 23.25 -34.21
CA GLN A 2 33.46 22.11 -33.36
C GLN A 2 33.40 20.84 -34.21
N THR A 3 34.37 19.94 -34.03
CA THR A 3 34.36 18.60 -34.64
C THR A 3 33.29 17.72 -33.99
N SER A 4 32.75 16.74 -34.71
CA SER A 4 31.68 15.86 -34.19
C SER A 4 32.16 14.83 -33.15
N SER A 5 33.38 14.98 -32.62
CA SER A 5 34.03 14.08 -31.67
C SER A 5 33.61 14.30 -30.21
N ASP A 6 33.21 15.52 -29.84
CA ASP A 6 33.10 15.90 -28.43
C ASP A 6 31.66 15.78 -27.89
N ARG A 7 30.68 15.50 -28.77
CA ARG A 7 29.27 15.30 -28.39
C ARG A 7 29.05 13.91 -27.81
N HIS A 8 29.33 13.77 -26.52
CA HIS A 8 28.83 12.68 -25.70
C HIS A 8 27.29 12.68 -25.75
N GLU A 9 26.68 11.50 -25.88
CA GLU A 9 25.23 11.37 -26.01
C GLU A 9 24.52 11.84 -24.73
N TYR A 10 23.46 12.65 -24.88
CA TYR A 10 22.76 13.23 -23.74
C TYR A 10 22.00 12.14 -22.95
N PRO A 11 22.30 11.93 -21.66
CA PRO A 11 21.72 10.85 -20.86
C PRO A 11 20.31 11.24 -20.38
N ALA A 12 19.34 11.19 -21.30
CA ALA A 12 17.95 11.59 -21.05
C ALA A 12 17.26 10.77 -19.94
N HIS A 13 17.75 9.55 -19.64
CA HIS A 13 17.24 8.71 -18.55
C HIS A 13 17.63 9.21 -17.15
N TRP A 14 18.56 10.17 -17.04
CA TRP A 14 18.89 10.85 -15.78
C TRP A 14 17.96 12.02 -15.46
N GLU A 15 17.05 12.38 -16.37
CA GLU A 15 16.05 13.40 -16.08
C GLU A 15 14.91 12.87 -15.20
N ALA A 16 14.55 13.62 -14.17
CA ALA A 16 13.52 13.25 -13.23
C ALA A 16 12.80 14.46 -12.63
N ASP A 17 11.52 14.29 -12.30
CA ASP A 17 10.80 15.26 -11.47
C ASP A 17 10.85 14.80 -10.01
N VAL A 18 11.20 15.70 -9.09
CA VAL A 18 11.40 15.37 -7.67
C VAL A 18 10.42 16.12 -6.78
N VAL A 19 9.92 15.49 -5.73
CA VAL A 19 9.13 16.17 -4.69
C VAL A 19 10.07 16.76 -3.64
N LEU A 20 9.98 18.06 -3.44
CA LEU A 20 10.75 18.81 -2.46
C LEU A 20 10.13 18.66 -1.05
N ARG A 21 10.94 18.93 -0.01
CA ARG A 21 10.53 18.79 1.40
C ARG A 21 9.31 19.66 1.75
N ASP A 22 9.15 20.76 1.04
CA ASP A 22 8.04 21.69 1.26
C ASP A 22 6.73 21.17 0.65
N GLY A 23 6.77 20.22 -0.30
CA GLY A 23 5.65 19.63 -1.03
C GLY A 23 5.55 20.02 -2.51
N GLY A 24 6.35 20.97 -3.01
CA GLY A 24 6.38 21.34 -4.43
C GLY A 24 7.28 20.43 -5.27
N THR A 25 7.32 20.62 -6.60
CA THR A 25 8.23 19.86 -7.49
C THR A 25 9.41 20.68 -8.02
N ALA A 26 10.45 19.98 -8.49
CA ALA A 26 11.53 20.53 -9.31
C ALA A 26 11.98 19.48 -10.34
N ARG A 27 12.49 19.92 -11.51
CA ARG A 27 13.08 19.04 -12.53
C ARG A 27 14.58 18.89 -12.25
N VAL A 28 15.07 17.67 -12.05
CA VAL A 28 16.50 17.36 -12.09
C VAL A 28 16.86 16.90 -13.50
N ARG A 29 17.92 17.45 -14.08
CA ARG A 29 18.45 17.02 -15.39
C ARG A 29 19.95 17.26 -15.52
N PRO A 30 20.65 16.58 -16.46
CA PRO A 30 22.02 16.92 -16.83
C PRO A 30 22.15 18.37 -17.32
N ILE A 31 23.27 19.01 -16.99
CA ILE A 31 23.66 20.34 -17.46
C ILE A 31 24.28 20.20 -18.86
N THR A 32 23.85 21.00 -19.82
CA THR A 32 24.39 21.03 -21.19
C THR A 32 25.22 22.30 -21.45
N VAL A 33 25.86 22.34 -22.62
CA VAL A 33 26.58 23.52 -23.11
C VAL A 33 25.68 24.75 -23.30
N ASP A 34 24.37 24.53 -23.54
CA ASP A 34 23.37 25.57 -23.76
C ASP A 34 22.89 26.24 -22.45
N ASP A 35 23.30 25.71 -21.29
CA ASP A 35 22.94 26.24 -19.97
C ASP A 35 23.89 27.35 -19.48
N ALA A 36 24.86 27.78 -20.28
CA ALA A 36 25.86 28.78 -19.90
C ALA A 36 25.23 30.07 -19.34
N GLU A 37 24.20 30.61 -19.99
CA GLU A 37 23.50 31.82 -19.54
C GLU A 37 22.66 31.57 -18.28
N ARG A 38 21.96 30.42 -18.20
CA ARG A 38 21.19 30.02 -17.01
C ARG A 38 22.08 29.86 -15.78
N LEU A 39 23.26 29.26 -15.96
CA LEU A 39 24.25 29.08 -14.89
C LEU A 39 24.77 30.42 -14.38
N VAL A 40 25.02 31.39 -15.26
CA VAL A 40 25.43 32.75 -14.87
C VAL A 40 24.30 33.47 -14.14
N SER A 41 23.08 33.47 -14.69
CA SER A 41 21.88 34.05 -14.04
C SER A 41 21.67 33.51 -12.62
N PHE A 42 21.70 32.18 -12.47
CA PHE A 42 21.65 31.52 -11.15
C PHE A 42 22.79 31.96 -10.23
N TYR A 43 24.03 32.04 -10.75
CA TYR A 43 25.19 32.42 -9.94
C TYR A 43 25.09 33.85 -9.38
N GLU A 44 24.54 34.78 -10.16
CA GLU A 44 24.31 36.16 -9.73
C GLU A 44 23.25 36.25 -8.61
N GLN A 45 22.30 35.33 -8.58
CA GLN A 45 21.24 35.25 -7.56
C GLN A 45 21.65 34.51 -6.27
N VAL A 46 22.85 33.93 -6.21
CA VAL A 46 23.41 33.27 -5.01
C VAL A 46 24.13 34.31 -4.14
N SER A 47 23.99 34.20 -2.81
CA SER A 47 24.66 35.08 -1.86
C SER A 47 26.19 34.89 -1.84
N ASP A 48 26.93 35.95 -1.49
CA ASP A 48 28.39 35.87 -1.42
C ASP A 48 28.89 34.95 -0.30
N GLU A 49 28.09 34.74 0.76
CA GLU A 49 28.34 33.71 1.78
C GLU A 49 28.25 32.30 1.18
N SER A 50 27.18 32.00 0.43
CA SER A 50 27.00 30.71 -0.25
C SER A 50 28.07 30.46 -1.33
N LYS A 51 28.56 31.51 -2.02
CA LYS A 51 29.72 31.43 -2.92
C LYS A 51 31.01 31.14 -2.15
N TYR A 52 31.30 31.88 -1.08
CA TYR A 52 32.49 31.68 -0.25
C TYR A 52 32.56 30.26 0.32
N TYR A 53 31.44 29.73 0.83
CA TYR A 53 31.38 28.35 1.31
C TYR A 53 31.55 27.27 0.22
N ARG A 54 31.35 27.60 -1.05
CA ARG A 54 31.52 26.67 -2.18
C ARG A 54 32.93 26.69 -2.77
N PHE A 55 33.58 27.85 -2.85
CA PHE A 55 34.88 28.02 -3.51
C PHE A 55 36.04 28.27 -2.54
N PHE A 56 35.75 28.36 -1.23
CA PHE A 56 36.69 28.62 -0.13
C PHE A 56 37.46 29.96 -0.25
N ALA A 57 37.04 30.82 -1.17
CA ALA A 57 37.63 32.12 -1.48
C ALA A 57 36.54 33.10 -1.96
N PRO A 58 36.77 34.43 -1.90
CA PRO A 58 35.87 35.41 -2.51
C PRO A 58 35.75 35.19 -4.02
N TYR A 59 34.57 34.77 -4.47
CA TYR A 59 34.33 34.37 -5.86
C TYR A 59 33.11 35.12 -6.43
N PRO A 60 33.20 36.44 -6.66
CA PRO A 60 32.01 37.27 -6.93
C PRO A 60 31.32 36.96 -8.28
N ARG A 61 32.07 36.47 -9.27
CA ARG A 61 31.58 36.12 -10.62
C ARG A 61 32.33 34.91 -11.16
N LEU A 62 31.68 34.13 -12.03
CA LEU A 62 32.32 33.06 -12.80
C LEU A 62 33.16 33.65 -13.94
N SER A 63 34.36 33.12 -14.19
CA SER A 63 35.09 33.43 -15.42
C SER A 63 34.55 32.61 -16.59
N ALA A 64 34.84 33.02 -17.84
CA ALA A 64 34.47 32.24 -19.03
C ALA A 64 35.03 30.79 -18.99
N LYS A 65 36.18 30.58 -18.33
CA LYS A 65 36.77 29.25 -18.12
C LYS A 65 35.95 28.40 -17.15
N ASP A 66 35.36 28.99 -16.11
CA ASP A 66 34.53 28.29 -15.14
C ASP A 66 33.17 27.94 -15.73
N VAL A 67 32.54 28.89 -16.44
CA VAL A 67 31.28 28.64 -17.16
C VAL A 67 31.46 27.50 -18.16
N HIS A 68 32.57 27.48 -18.91
CA HIS A 68 32.91 26.34 -19.79
C HIS A 68 33.10 25.05 -18.99
N ARG A 69 33.93 25.04 -17.94
CA ARG A 69 34.18 23.85 -17.09
C ARG A 69 32.91 23.28 -16.46
N PHE A 70 31.93 24.13 -16.12
CA PHE A 70 30.71 23.76 -15.40
C PHE A 70 29.51 23.50 -16.32
N THR A 71 29.69 23.57 -17.64
CA THR A 71 28.68 23.22 -18.65
C THR A 71 29.13 22.10 -19.58
N HIS A 72 30.45 21.97 -19.81
CA HIS A 72 31.04 20.95 -20.66
C HIS A 72 31.45 19.74 -19.79
N HIS A 73 30.55 18.75 -19.77
CA HIS A 73 30.66 17.48 -19.07
C HIS A 73 30.76 16.33 -20.09
N ASP A 74 31.53 15.29 -19.76
CA ASP A 74 31.67 14.07 -20.58
C ASP A 74 30.60 13.00 -20.23
N PHE A 75 29.86 13.20 -19.14
CA PHE A 75 28.87 12.26 -18.61
C PHE A 75 29.42 10.88 -18.20
N VAL A 76 30.72 10.77 -17.91
CA VAL A 76 31.42 9.51 -17.53
C VAL A 76 32.32 9.70 -16.31
N ASP A 77 33.25 10.66 -16.38
CA ASP A 77 34.21 11.01 -15.33
C ASP A 77 33.89 12.38 -14.72
N ARG A 78 33.19 13.23 -15.46
CA ARG A 78 32.70 14.55 -15.02
C ARG A 78 31.21 14.66 -15.34
N VAL A 79 30.38 14.75 -14.31
CA VAL A 79 28.92 14.87 -14.43
C VAL A 79 28.44 16.10 -13.67
N GLY A 80 27.61 16.92 -14.30
CA GLY A 80 26.85 17.98 -13.65
C GLY A 80 25.35 17.82 -13.87
N LEU A 81 24.56 17.95 -12.80
CA LEU A 81 23.11 17.99 -12.81
C LEU A 81 22.62 19.33 -12.25
N ALA A 82 21.53 19.86 -12.79
CA ALA A 82 20.82 21.02 -12.25
C ALA A 82 19.43 20.62 -11.78
N ALA A 83 18.96 21.24 -10.70
CA ALA A 83 17.55 21.28 -10.32
C ALA A 83 16.95 22.59 -10.84
N THR A 84 15.81 22.52 -11.51
CA THR A 84 15.14 23.68 -12.12
C THR A 84 13.66 23.79 -11.73
N VAL A 85 13.17 25.03 -11.71
CA VAL A 85 11.76 25.41 -11.55
C VAL A 85 11.49 26.59 -12.50
N GLY A 86 10.42 26.55 -13.29
CA GLY A 86 10.16 27.49 -14.38
C GLY A 86 11.17 27.38 -15.55
N GLY A 87 12.03 26.37 -15.56
CA GLY A 87 13.19 26.28 -16.45
C GLY A 87 14.47 26.94 -15.89
N GLU A 88 14.35 27.77 -14.86
CA GLU A 88 15.46 28.45 -14.19
C GLU A 88 16.19 27.53 -13.20
N PHE A 89 17.50 27.71 -13.08
CA PHE A 89 18.34 26.93 -12.17
C PHE A 89 18.12 27.40 -10.72
N ILE A 90 17.79 26.46 -9.84
CA ILE A 90 17.62 26.72 -8.39
C ILE A 90 18.73 26.06 -7.54
N ALA A 91 19.41 25.07 -8.11
CA ALA A 91 20.60 24.43 -7.55
C ALA A 91 21.36 23.64 -8.62
N THR A 92 22.66 23.42 -8.39
CA THR A 92 23.51 22.55 -9.18
C THR A 92 24.27 21.57 -8.29
N VAL A 93 24.58 20.39 -8.82
CA VAL A 93 25.49 19.41 -8.23
C VAL A 93 26.41 18.88 -9.32
N ARG A 94 27.65 18.55 -8.99
CA ARG A 94 28.55 17.85 -9.89
C ARG A 94 29.42 16.86 -9.14
N TYR A 95 29.94 15.87 -9.85
CA TYR A 95 31.16 15.19 -9.45
C TYR A 95 32.24 15.26 -10.53
N ASP A 96 33.50 15.25 -10.08
CA ASP A 96 34.70 15.03 -10.90
C ASP A 96 35.36 13.74 -10.32
N ARG A 97 35.63 12.70 -11.13
CA ARG A 97 36.27 11.43 -10.68
C ARG A 97 37.71 11.69 -10.24
N ILE A 98 38.12 11.08 -9.12
CA ILE A 98 39.45 11.27 -8.53
C ILE A 98 40.18 9.95 -8.28
N GLY A 99 41.51 10.02 -8.35
CA GLY A 99 42.41 8.94 -7.95
C GLY A 99 42.89 9.10 -6.52
N ALA A 100 43.76 8.18 -6.10
CA ALA A 100 44.43 8.26 -4.79
C ALA A 100 45.18 9.60 -4.65
N GLY A 101 44.79 10.40 -3.66
CA GLY A 101 45.33 11.74 -3.43
C GLY A 101 44.52 12.90 -4.05
N GLY A 102 43.31 12.65 -4.59
CA GLY A 102 42.40 13.73 -5.02
C GLY A 102 42.69 14.33 -6.40
N THR A 103 43.62 13.75 -7.17
CA THR A 103 43.90 14.18 -8.55
C THR A 103 42.81 13.67 -9.50
N PRO A 104 42.46 14.41 -10.58
CA PRO A 104 41.52 13.94 -11.59
C PRO A 104 41.94 12.59 -12.19
N ALA A 105 41.00 11.66 -12.31
CA ALA A 105 41.25 10.31 -12.82
C ALA A 105 40.12 9.82 -13.73
N THR A 106 40.37 8.72 -14.43
CA THR A 106 39.40 7.99 -15.25
C THR A 106 39.18 6.59 -14.65
N ALA A 107 38.25 5.80 -15.20
CA ALA A 107 38.12 4.39 -14.83
C ALA A 107 39.49 3.65 -14.97
N PRO A 108 39.86 2.76 -14.03
CA PRO A 108 39.00 2.06 -13.06
C PRO A 108 38.93 2.68 -11.65
N ALA A 109 39.34 3.94 -11.44
CA ALA A 109 39.19 4.59 -10.14
C ALA A 109 37.69 4.70 -9.73
N ASP A 110 37.36 4.42 -8.46
CA ASP A 110 35.98 4.33 -7.96
C ASP A 110 35.62 5.38 -6.88
N GLU A 111 36.44 6.41 -6.72
CA GLU A 111 36.17 7.60 -5.88
C GLU A 111 35.88 8.83 -6.76
N ALA A 112 34.97 9.71 -6.32
CA ALA A 112 34.72 11.00 -6.95
C ALA A 112 34.54 12.13 -5.92
N GLU A 113 35.05 13.33 -6.24
CA GLU A 113 34.78 14.53 -5.46
C GLU A 113 33.39 15.06 -5.84
N VAL A 114 32.48 15.23 -4.87
CA VAL A 114 31.13 15.76 -5.09
C VAL A 114 30.97 17.16 -4.49
N ALA A 115 30.36 18.06 -5.25
CA ALA A 115 30.13 19.43 -4.81
C ALA A 115 28.88 20.07 -5.42
N PHE A 116 28.27 21.00 -4.69
CA PHE A 116 26.95 21.55 -5.00
C PHE A 116 26.78 23.00 -4.57
N LEU A 117 25.88 23.71 -5.24
CA LEU A 117 25.48 25.08 -4.95
C LEU A 117 23.95 25.19 -4.98
N VAL A 118 23.35 25.88 -4.01
CA VAL A 118 21.88 26.03 -3.89
C VAL A 118 21.57 27.50 -3.64
N GLN A 119 20.67 28.07 -4.45
CA GLN A 119 20.20 29.44 -4.28
C GLN A 119 19.56 29.63 -2.91
N ASP A 120 19.87 30.74 -2.24
CA ASP A 120 19.49 30.99 -0.84
C ASP A 120 17.97 30.94 -0.62
N ALA A 121 17.18 31.47 -1.56
CA ALA A 121 15.71 31.39 -1.56
C ALA A 121 15.15 29.96 -1.66
N HIS A 122 15.96 28.99 -2.09
CA HIS A 122 15.58 27.58 -2.24
C HIS A 122 16.21 26.67 -1.17
N GLN A 123 17.01 27.22 -0.25
CA GLN A 123 17.54 26.48 0.90
C GLN A 123 16.40 26.02 1.83
N GLY A 124 16.63 24.94 2.60
CA GLY A 124 15.62 24.34 3.48
C GLY A 124 14.55 23.48 2.77
N ARG A 125 14.28 23.72 1.47
CA ARG A 125 13.32 22.96 0.64
C ARG A 125 13.80 21.53 0.30
N GLY A 126 14.98 21.11 0.73
CA GLY A 126 15.51 19.74 0.54
C GLY A 126 16.13 19.48 -0.83
N VAL A 127 16.38 20.53 -1.64
CA VAL A 127 16.93 20.43 -2.99
C VAL A 127 18.31 19.74 -3.01
N ALA A 128 19.22 20.13 -2.12
CA ALA A 128 20.56 19.50 -2.00
C ALA A 128 20.47 17.98 -1.75
N SER A 129 19.54 17.55 -0.88
CA SER A 129 19.33 16.13 -0.60
C SER A 129 18.78 15.38 -1.82
N ALA A 130 17.85 15.98 -2.58
CA ALA A 130 17.33 15.39 -3.82
C ALA A 130 18.42 15.27 -4.89
N LEU A 131 19.26 16.30 -5.05
CA LEU A 131 20.39 16.29 -5.98
C LEU A 131 21.47 15.29 -5.57
N LEU A 132 21.77 15.15 -4.28
CA LEU A 132 22.70 14.16 -3.75
C LEU A 132 22.20 12.71 -3.99
N GLU A 133 20.90 12.46 -3.79
CA GLU A 133 20.27 11.18 -4.11
C GLU A 133 20.38 10.86 -5.62
N HIS A 134 20.17 11.85 -6.51
CA HIS A 134 20.29 11.66 -7.97
C HIS A 134 21.72 11.44 -8.42
N ILE A 135 22.65 12.30 -8.01
CA ILE A 135 24.04 12.22 -8.46
C ILE A 135 24.72 10.93 -7.95
N ALA A 136 24.34 10.43 -6.78
CA ALA A 136 24.77 9.12 -6.26
C ALA A 136 24.31 7.98 -7.18
N ALA A 137 23.05 7.96 -7.61
CA ALA A 137 22.55 6.94 -8.53
C ALA A 137 23.28 6.98 -9.89
N VAL A 138 23.52 8.18 -10.42
CA VAL A 138 24.29 8.40 -11.65
C VAL A 138 25.76 7.95 -11.52
N ALA A 139 26.39 8.23 -10.39
CA ALA A 139 27.78 7.84 -10.14
C ALA A 139 27.94 6.31 -10.03
N ARG A 140 26.97 5.60 -9.44
CA ARG A 140 26.93 4.12 -9.44
C ARG A 140 26.83 3.54 -10.85
N GLU A 141 26.03 4.13 -11.75
CA GLU A 141 25.96 3.75 -13.17
C GLU A 141 27.32 3.91 -13.88
N ARG A 142 28.21 4.75 -13.36
CA ARG A 142 29.58 4.99 -13.85
C ARG A 142 30.67 4.31 -13.01
N GLY A 143 30.29 3.33 -12.17
CA GLY A 143 31.23 2.51 -11.39
C GLY A 143 31.94 3.24 -10.24
N ILE A 144 31.43 4.41 -9.81
CA ILE A 144 31.87 5.04 -8.56
C ILE A 144 31.25 4.27 -7.39
N ARG A 145 32.06 3.96 -6.38
CA ARG A 145 31.64 3.40 -5.10
C ARG A 145 31.64 4.42 -3.98
N ARG A 146 32.48 5.45 -4.04
CA ARG A 146 32.63 6.42 -2.94
C ARG A 146 32.59 7.87 -3.41
N PHE A 147 31.89 8.71 -2.66
CA PHE A 147 32.03 10.15 -2.74
C PHE A 147 32.92 10.68 -1.60
N ALA A 148 33.81 11.59 -1.96
CA ALA A 148 34.46 12.51 -1.04
C ALA A 148 33.90 13.92 -1.23
N ALA A 149 33.84 14.69 -0.15
CA ALA A 149 33.51 16.10 -0.19
C ALA A 149 34.30 16.88 0.86
N GLU A 150 34.72 18.09 0.51
CA GLU A 150 35.35 19.02 1.43
C GLU A 150 34.38 20.14 1.79
N VAL A 151 34.32 20.49 3.08
CA VAL A 151 33.42 21.52 3.60
C VAL A 151 34.14 22.36 4.64
N LEU A 152 34.04 23.69 4.55
CA LEU A 152 34.55 24.57 5.60
C LEU A 152 33.83 24.30 6.94
N PRO A 153 34.54 24.22 8.09
CA PRO A 153 33.94 23.95 9.40
C PRO A 153 32.78 24.88 9.80
N ALA A 154 32.76 26.12 9.28
CA ALA A 154 31.69 27.08 9.52
C ALA A 154 30.35 26.69 8.84
N ASN A 155 30.37 25.92 7.75
CA ASN A 155 29.18 25.57 6.97
C ASN A 155 28.42 24.38 7.60
N ASN A 156 27.92 24.61 8.81
CA ASN A 156 27.11 23.67 9.58
C ASN A 156 25.86 23.18 8.81
N LYS A 157 25.30 24.01 7.91
CA LYS A 157 24.17 23.64 7.05
C LYS A 157 24.54 22.46 6.15
N MET A 158 25.67 22.53 5.43
CA MET A 158 26.07 21.47 4.50
C MET A 158 26.66 20.25 5.20
N ILE A 159 27.43 20.44 6.28
CA ILE A 159 27.85 19.32 7.15
C ILE A 159 26.61 18.54 7.60
N LYS A 160 25.53 19.23 8.02
CA LYS A 160 24.28 18.56 8.37
C LYS A 160 23.63 17.83 7.19
N VAL A 161 23.56 18.41 5.99
CA VAL A 161 22.99 17.71 4.81
C VAL A 161 23.73 16.41 4.49
N PHE A 162 25.07 16.42 4.58
CA PHE A 162 25.90 15.24 4.39
C PHE A 162 25.69 14.19 5.51
N MET A 163 25.78 14.59 6.78
CA MET A 163 25.55 13.69 7.92
C MET A 163 24.12 13.11 7.93
N ASP A 164 23.11 13.93 7.64
CA ASP A 164 21.71 13.50 7.48
C ASP A 164 21.54 12.55 6.28
N ALA A 165 22.47 12.53 5.30
CA ALA A 165 22.48 11.61 4.16
C ALA A 165 23.29 10.32 4.40
N GLY A 166 23.99 10.21 5.53
CA GLY A 166 24.78 9.03 5.88
C GLY A 166 26.29 9.15 5.68
N TYR A 167 26.80 10.34 5.33
CA TYR A 167 28.25 10.57 5.25
C TYR A 167 28.91 10.34 6.62
N THR A 168 30.10 9.76 6.59
CA THR A 168 30.97 9.64 7.76
C THR A 168 32.00 10.76 7.78
N GLN A 169 32.17 11.40 8.93
CA GLN A 169 33.21 12.41 9.12
C GLN A 169 34.55 11.74 9.42
N LYS A 170 35.54 11.91 8.53
CA LYS A 170 36.95 11.70 8.88
C LYS A 170 37.56 13.05 9.20
N ARG A 171 38.10 13.20 10.42
CA ARG A 171 38.77 14.44 10.83
C ARG A 171 40.20 14.46 10.31
N SER A 172 40.39 14.97 9.09
CA SER A 172 41.67 15.57 8.71
C SER A 172 41.75 16.97 9.34
N PHE A 173 42.83 17.23 10.08
CA PHE A 173 43.14 18.59 10.60
C PHE A 173 44.16 19.32 9.72
N GLU A 174 44.71 18.63 8.73
CA GLU A 174 45.46 19.21 7.62
C GLU A 174 44.49 20.09 6.79
N ASP A 175 44.95 21.29 6.43
CA ASP A 175 44.29 22.27 5.55
C ASP A 175 42.96 22.92 6.01
N GLY A 176 42.48 22.66 7.22
CA GLY A 176 41.40 23.43 7.85
C GLY A 176 40.00 23.23 7.24
N VAL A 177 39.84 22.25 6.35
CA VAL A 177 38.57 21.77 5.79
C VAL A 177 38.15 20.46 6.47
N VAL A 178 36.84 20.17 6.49
CA VAL A 178 36.30 18.89 6.93
C VAL A 178 36.11 17.99 5.72
N ARG A 179 36.90 16.91 5.60
CA ARG A 179 36.66 15.85 4.60
C ARG A 179 35.57 14.90 5.09
N LEU A 180 34.56 14.69 4.24
CA LEU A 180 33.43 13.80 4.48
C LEU A 180 33.46 12.70 3.41
N GLU A 181 33.32 11.44 3.82
CA GLU A 181 33.28 10.28 2.93
C GLU A 181 31.93 9.56 3.02
N PHE A 182 31.41 9.12 1.88
CA PHE A 182 30.16 8.39 1.76
C PHE A 182 30.28 7.24 0.78
N ASP A 183 29.97 6.05 1.27
CA ASP A 183 29.82 4.87 0.42
C ASP A 183 28.48 4.95 -0.32
N LEU A 184 28.48 4.61 -1.61
CA LEU A 184 27.30 4.66 -2.47
C LEU A 184 26.49 3.36 -2.41
N GLU A 185 27.05 2.28 -1.86
CA GLU A 185 26.31 1.06 -1.58
C GLU A 185 25.22 1.34 -0.51
N PRO A 186 23.93 1.09 -0.81
CA PRO A 186 22.86 1.40 0.13
C PRO A 186 22.95 0.57 1.41
N THR A 187 23.05 1.25 2.55
CA THR A 187 22.86 0.66 3.88
C THR A 187 21.40 0.78 4.33
N ASP A 188 20.91 -0.14 5.16
CA ASP A 188 19.56 -0.05 5.75
C ASP A 188 19.26 1.33 6.35
N ARG A 189 20.26 1.93 7.02
CA ARG A 189 20.17 3.27 7.60
C ARG A 189 19.95 4.35 6.53
N SER A 190 20.68 4.29 5.42
CA SER A 190 20.50 5.23 4.29
C SER A 190 19.12 5.07 3.63
N LEU A 191 18.65 3.83 3.45
CA LEU A 191 17.34 3.54 2.87
C LEU A 191 16.19 4.00 3.78
N ALA A 192 16.28 3.74 5.09
CA ALA A 192 15.31 4.23 6.06
C ALA A 192 15.21 5.77 6.05
N VAL A 193 16.35 6.48 5.95
CA VAL A 193 16.39 7.93 5.80
C VAL A 193 15.74 8.38 4.48
N GLN A 194 16.07 7.73 3.36
CA GLN A 194 15.51 8.03 2.05
C GLN A 194 13.98 7.86 2.04
N TYR A 195 13.46 6.74 2.56
CA TYR A 195 12.02 6.50 2.68
C TYR A 195 11.34 7.49 3.64
N ALA A 196 12.00 7.89 4.73
CA ALA A 196 11.47 8.93 5.63
C ALA A 196 11.47 10.33 5.00
N ARG A 197 12.33 10.61 4.01
CA ARG A 197 12.32 11.85 3.20
C ARG A 197 11.24 11.81 2.12
N GLU A 198 11.11 10.68 1.43
CA GLU A 198 10.04 10.40 0.46
C GLU A 198 8.67 10.63 1.10
N HIS A 199 8.41 9.95 2.21
CA HIS A 199 7.17 10.05 2.99
C HIS A 199 6.78 11.49 3.30
N ARG A 200 7.64 12.23 3.98
CA ARG A 200 7.36 13.62 4.38
C ARG A 200 7.14 14.56 3.19
N ALA A 201 7.88 14.37 2.10
CA ALA A 201 7.74 15.20 0.90
C ALA A 201 6.39 14.91 0.20
N GLU A 202 6.05 13.63 -0.02
CA GLU A 202 4.82 13.21 -0.70
C GLU A 202 3.56 13.52 0.13
N ALA A 203 3.58 13.21 1.43
CA ALA A 203 2.49 13.54 2.35
C ALA A 203 2.21 15.05 2.37
N ARG A 204 3.25 15.89 2.42
CA ARG A 204 3.12 17.35 2.37
C ARG A 204 2.66 17.86 1.00
N SER A 205 3.07 17.18 -0.08
CA SER A 205 2.62 17.45 -1.45
C SER A 205 1.11 17.26 -1.59
N VAL A 206 0.57 16.16 -1.06
CA VAL A 206 -0.88 15.91 -1.01
C VAL A 206 -1.60 16.84 -0.04
N GLN A 207 -1.03 17.12 1.12
CA GLN A 207 -1.63 18.04 2.11
C GLN A 207 -1.94 19.42 1.51
N ARG A 208 -1.03 19.99 0.70
CA ARG A 208 -1.25 21.28 0.01
C ARG A 208 -2.48 21.27 -0.89
N LEU A 209 -2.84 20.12 -1.46
CA LEU A 209 -4.00 19.97 -2.35
C LEU A 209 -5.30 19.81 -1.57
N LEU A 210 -5.25 19.14 -0.41
CA LEU A 210 -6.41 18.87 0.44
C LEU A 210 -6.69 19.96 1.48
N GLN A 211 -5.71 20.81 1.79
CA GLN A 211 -5.78 21.91 2.77
C GLN A 211 -5.31 23.25 2.16
N PRO A 212 -5.85 23.71 1.02
CA PRO A 212 -5.53 25.03 0.48
C PRO A 212 -6.11 26.13 1.36
N GLY A 213 -5.46 27.31 1.39
CA GLY A 213 -6.03 28.54 1.95
C GLY A 213 -6.76 29.39 0.91
N SER A 214 -6.60 29.07 -0.38
CA SER A 214 -7.20 29.78 -1.50
C SER A 214 -7.42 28.87 -2.72
N VAL A 215 -8.60 28.97 -3.33
CA VAL A 215 -9.04 28.14 -4.46
C VAL A 215 -9.58 29.02 -5.60
N ALA A 216 -9.12 28.78 -6.83
CA ALA A 216 -9.69 29.39 -8.04
C ALA A 216 -10.40 28.33 -8.90
N VAL A 217 -11.66 28.57 -9.29
CA VAL A 217 -12.42 27.68 -10.17
C VAL A 217 -12.40 28.22 -11.60
N VAL A 218 -11.57 27.61 -12.45
CA VAL A 218 -11.32 28.04 -13.83
C VAL A 218 -12.26 27.33 -14.79
N GLY A 219 -13.16 28.10 -15.40
CA GLY A 219 -14.28 27.61 -16.21
C GLY A 219 -15.64 27.77 -15.56
N ALA A 220 -15.75 28.53 -14.45
CA ALA A 220 -17.03 28.87 -13.82
C ALA A 220 -17.91 29.70 -14.78
N GLY A 221 -18.97 29.10 -15.31
CA GLY A 221 -19.87 29.75 -16.28
C GLY A 221 -20.95 30.63 -15.64
N ARG A 222 -21.48 31.58 -16.40
CA ARG A 222 -22.69 32.34 -16.03
C ARG A 222 -23.95 31.47 -16.04
N THR A 223 -24.04 30.52 -16.98
CA THR A 223 -25.16 29.58 -17.12
C THR A 223 -25.18 28.58 -15.96
N PRO A 224 -26.31 28.41 -15.24
CA PRO A 224 -26.48 27.35 -14.24
C PRO A 224 -26.26 25.95 -14.83
N GLY A 225 -25.81 25.01 -13.99
CA GLY A 225 -25.65 23.59 -14.36
C GLY A 225 -24.36 23.23 -15.13
N GLY A 226 -23.55 24.19 -15.56
CA GLY A 226 -22.24 23.90 -16.13
C GLY A 226 -21.25 23.41 -15.06
N VAL A 227 -20.36 22.45 -15.40
CA VAL A 227 -19.42 21.80 -14.47
C VAL A 227 -18.71 22.78 -13.53
N GLY A 228 -18.06 23.82 -14.05
CA GLY A 228 -17.35 24.81 -13.23
C GLY A 228 -18.28 25.64 -12.34
N ARG A 229 -19.54 25.85 -12.73
CA ARG A 229 -20.53 26.54 -11.90
C ARG A 229 -21.02 25.64 -10.76
N SER A 230 -21.24 24.35 -11.03
CA SER A 230 -21.59 23.36 -10.01
C SER A 230 -20.48 23.21 -8.98
N VAL A 231 -19.22 23.09 -9.39
CA VAL A 231 -18.09 22.98 -8.45
C VAL A 231 -17.90 24.27 -7.63
N LEU A 232 -18.07 25.45 -8.23
CA LEU A 232 -18.05 26.72 -7.49
C LEU A 232 -19.13 26.76 -6.41
N GLY A 233 -20.37 26.35 -6.75
CA GLY A 233 -21.47 26.19 -5.80
C GLY A 233 -21.12 25.20 -4.69
N ASN A 234 -20.65 24.01 -5.03
CA ASN A 234 -20.28 22.96 -4.07
C ASN A 234 -19.23 23.43 -3.04
N ILE A 235 -18.21 24.20 -3.45
CA ILE A 235 -17.20 24.74 -2.53
C ILE A 235 -17.81 25.80 -1.59
N ARG A 236 -18.62 26.71 -2.13
CA ARG A 236 -19.29 27.78 -1.37
C ARG A 236 -20.30 27.20 -0.37
N ASP A 237 -21.18 26.32 -0.86
CA ASP A 237 -22.31 25.75 -0.12
C ASP A 237 -21.83 24.67 0.88
N GLY A 238 -20.66 24.07 0.65
CA GLY A 238 -19.94 23.24 1.63
C GLY A 238 -19.33 24.02 2.79
N GLY A 239 -19.30 25.36 2.72
CA GLY A 239 -18.82 26.24 3.79
C GLY A 239 -17.29 26.35 3.88
N TYR A 240 -16.59 26.29 2.73
CA TYR A 240 -15.13 26.40 2.65
C TYR A 240 -14.59 27.63 3.39
N THR A 241 -13.54 27.43 4.19
CA THR A 241 -13.02 28.43 5.13
C THR A 241 -11.99 29.40 4.52
N GLY A 242 -11.43 29.06 3.36
CA GLY A 242 -10.43 29.86 2.65
C GLY A 242 -11.02 30.85 1.64
N ARG A 243 -10.15 31.51 0.86
CA ARG A 243 -10.58 32.43 -0.20
C ARG A 243 -10.99 31.67 -1.47
N LEU A 244 -12.14 32.01 -2.05
CA LEU A 244 -12.66 31.41 -3.28
C LEU A 244 -12.73 32.45 -4.41
N TYR A 245 -12.37 32.05 -5.62
CA TYR A 245 -12.40 32.90 -6.81
C TYR A 245 -13.05 32.16 -7.99
N ALA A 246 -13.90 32.85 -8.75
CA ALA A 246 -14.46 32.37 -10.01
C ALA A 246 -13.62 32.92 -11.18
N VAL A 247 -13.12 32.06 -12.06
CA VAL A 247 -12.26 32.50 -13.18
C VAL A 247 -12.87 32.09 -14.52
N ASN A 248 -13.12 33.06 -15.40
CA ASN A 248 -13.60 32.81 -16.75
C ASN A 248 -13.28 33.96 -17.72
N ARG A 249 -12.54 33.65 -18.79
CA ARG A 249 -12.18 34.62 -19.85
C ARG A 249 -13.39 35.27 -20.53
N ALA A 250 -14.56 34.64 -20.47
CA ALA A 250 -15.82 35.15 -21.04
C ALA A 250 -16.61 36.11 -20.12
N PHE A 251 -16.14 36.40 -18.89
CA PHE A 251 -16.78 37.42 -18.06
C PHE A 251 -16.59 38.83 -18.64
N PRO A 252 -17.61 39.71 -18.63
CA PRO A 252 -17.46 41.14 -18.89
C PRO A 252 -16.42 41.80 -17.97
N GLU A 253 -15.79 42.90 -18.39
CA GLU A 253 -14.70 43.55 -17.64
C GLU A 253 -15.19 44.28 -16.36
N ASP A 254 -16.46 44.69 -16.38
CA ASP A 254 -17.20 45.29 -15.27
C ASP A 254 -17.69 44.25 -14.24
N MET A 255 -17.74 42.96 -14.60
CA MET A 255 -18.21 41.90 -13.71
C MET A 255 -17.17 41.61 -12.61
N LYS A 256 -17.50 41.95 -11.36
CA LYS A 256 -16.61 41.75 -10.18
C LYS A 256 -16.94 40.54 -9.33
N GLU A 257 -18.13 39.97 -9.47
CA GLU A 257 -18.55 38.79 -8.71
C GLU A 257 -19.46 37.85 -9.51
N LEU A 258 -19.47 36.58 -9.10
CA LEU A 258 -20.38 35.54 -9.55
C LEU A 258 -20.88 34.81 -8.30
N ASP A 259 -22.19 34.81 -8.04
CA ASP A 259 -22.78 34.08 -6.90
C ASP A 259 -22.24 34.48 -5.50
N GLY A 260 -21.81 35.75 -5.36
CA GLY A 260 -21.16 36.29 -4.17
C GLY A 260 -19.66 35.96 -4.05
N VAL A 261 -19.07 35.37 -5.09
CA VAL A 261 -17.64 35.03 -5.16
C VAL A 261 -16.93 36.02 -6.11
N PRO A 262 -15.76 36.58 -5.75
CA PRO A 262 -14.96 37.41 -6.65
C PRO A 262 -14.72 36.77 -8.02
N ALA A 263 -14.94 37.52 -9.09
CA ALA A 263 -14.86 37.05 -10.47
C ALA A 263 -13.71 37.73 -11.23
N CYS A 264 -12.85 36.90 -11.85
CA CYS A 264 -11.67 37.32 -12.60
C CYS A 264 -11.69 36.72 -14.03
N ARG A 265 -11.04 37.38 -15.01
CA ARG A 265 -10.96 36.87 -16.39
C ARG A 265 -9.82 35.87 -16.57
N SER A 266 -8.75 36.03 -15.79
CA SER A 266 -7.57 35.17 -15.70
C SER A 266 -7.20 34.91 -14.23
N VAL A 267 -6.47 33.83 -13.96
CA VAL A 267 -5.87 33.58 -12.63
C VAL A 267 -4.85 34.68 -12.29
N ARG A 268 -4.16 35.22 -13.31
CA ARG A 268 -3.21 36.35 -13.20
C ARG A 268 -3.84 37.64 -12.67
N ASP A 269 -5.17 37.78 -12.73
CA ASP A 269 -5.89 38.98 -12.30
C ASP A 269 -6.30 38.90 -10.81
N ILE A 270 -5.89 37.85 -10.08
CA ILE A 270 -6.25 37.62 -8.68
C ILE A 270 -5.23 38.31 -7.76
N ASP A 271 -5.70 39.27 -6.96
CA ASP A 271 -4.88 39.87 -5.91
C ASP A 271 -4.58 38.86 -4.79
N GLY A 272 -3.33 38.40 -4.74
CA GLY A 272 -2.80 37.51 -3.70
C GLY A 272 -2.58 36.06 -4.15
N PRO A 273 -2.06 35.20 -3.25
CA PRO A 273 -1.73 33.82 -3.58
C PRO A 273 -2.99 32.99 -3.79
N VAL A 274 -2.92 32.09 -4.78
CA VAL A 274 -3.88 31.03 -5.09
C VAL A 274 -3.17 29.69 -4.88
N ASP A 275 -3.61 28.88 -3.92
CA ASP A 275 -2.94 27.61 -3.61
C ASP A 275 -3.34 26.49 -4.59
N LEU A 276 -4.64 26.43 -4.93
CA LEU A 276 -5.23 25.39 -5.77
C LEU A 276 -6.08 25.98 -6.90
N ALA A 277 -5.91 25.49 -8.13
CA ALA A 277 -6.84 25.77 -9.23
C ALA A 277 -7.65 24.53 -9.61
N VAL A 278 -8.98 24.65 -9.64
CA VAL A 278 -9.87 23.61 -10.16
C VAL A 278 -10.19 23.94 -11.61
N VAL A 279 -9.77 23.07 -12.53
CA VAL A 279 -9.79 23.31 -13.97
C VAL A 279 -10.93 22.53 -14.61
N THR A 280 -11.90 23.27 -15.17
CA THR A 280 -13.12 22.73 -15.79
C THR A 280 -13.35 23.25 -17.22
N VAL A 281 -12.27 23.68 -17.91
CA VAL A 281 -12.31 24.14 -19.31
C VAL A 281 -12.06 22.97 -20.28
N PRO A 282 -12.48 23.06 -21.56
CA PRO A 282 -12.13 22.08 -22.59
C PRO A 282 -10.62 21.79 -22.66
N ALA A 283 -10.26 20.55 -23.01
CA ALA A 283 -8.88 20.03 -22.92
C ALA A 283 -7.85 20.84 -23.74
N GLU A 284 -8.30 21.43 -24.85
CA GLU A 284 -7.55 22.33 -25.72
C GLU A 284 -7.16 23.67 -25.05
N HIS A 285 -7.89 24.10 -24.03
CA HIS A 285 -7.63 25.35 -23.29
C HIS A 285 -6.90 25.13 -21.97
N VAL A 286 -6.75 23.88 -21.51
CA VAL A 286 -6.02 23.57 -20.28
C VAL A 286 -4.54 24.02 -20.32
N PRO A 287 -3.78 23.93 -21.44
CA PRO A 287 -2.39 24.43 -21.49
C PRO A 287 -2.25 25.93 -21.18
N ASP A 288 -3.16 26.76 -21.67
CA ASP A 288 -3.18 28.20 -21.37
C ASP A 288 -3.44 28.46 -19.88
N VAL A 289 -4.36 27.67 -19.28
CA VAL A 289 -4.67 27.73 -17.85
C VAL A 289 -3.48 27.28 -17.01
N VAL A 290 -2.79 26.21 -17.40
CA VAL A 290 -1.59 25.72 -16.68
C VAL A 290 -0.48 26.78 -16.73
N THR A 291 -0.25 27.42 -17.87
CA THR A 291 0.69 28.54 -18.01
C THR A 291 0.33 29.68 -17.05
N ALA A 292 -0.92 30.13 -17.06
CA ALA A 292 -1.40 31.22 -16.19
C ALA A 292 -1.33 30.87 -14.69
N CYS A 293 -1.61 29.62 -14.32
CA CYS A 293 -1.48 29.13 -12.94
C CYS A 293 0.00 29.07 -12.51
N GLY A 294 0.88 28.61 -13.40
CA GLY A 294 2.32 28.49 -13.14
C GLY A 294 3.01 29.84 -12.95
N GLU A 295 2.70 30.82 -13.79
CA GLU A 295 3.18 32.20 -13.63
C GLU A 295 2.65 32.88 -12.36
N HIS A 296 1.42 32.56 -11.93
CA HIS A 296 0.84 33.06 -10.68
C HIS A 296 1.37 32.34 -9.41
N GLY A 297 2.18 31.29 -9.58
CA GLY A 297 2.73 30.51 -8.47
C GLY A 297 1.71 29.59 -7.78
N VAL A 298 0.68 29.14 -8.50
CA VAL A 298 -0.26 28.11 -8.00
C VAL A 298 0.50 26.84 -7.61
N GLN A 299 0.06 26.16 -6.55
CA GLN A 299 0.77 24.99 -6.01
C GLN A 299 0.25 23.66 -6.59
N GLY A 300 -1.01 23.62 -7.02
CA GLY A 300 -1.57 22.43 -7.64
C GLY A 300 -2.89 22.61 -8.37
N LEU A 301 -3.22 21.60 -9.17
CA LEU A 301 -4.34 21.59 -10.10
C LEU A 301 -5.26 20.39 -9.83
N VAL A 302 -6.57 20.62 -9.80
CA VAL A 302 -7.60 19.56 -9.91
C VAL A 302 -8.20 19.65 -11.31
N VAL A 303 -7.79 18.76 -12.21
CA VAL A 303 -8.22 18.78 -13.61
C VAL A 303 -9.40 17.83 -13.79
N ILE A 304 -10.61 18.40 -13.81
CA ILE A 304 -11.88 17.66 -13.97
C ILE A 304 -12.09 17.28 -15.44
N SER A 305 -11.56 18.07 -16.37
CA SER A 305 -11.69 17.89 -17.82
C SER A 305 -11.23 16.51 -18.30
N ALA A 306 -12.09 15.82 -19.04
CA ALA A 306 -11.78 14.61 -19.81
C ALA A 306 -11.10 14.98 -21.16
N GLY A 307 -10.91 14.02 -22.06
CA GLY A 307 -10.27 14.27 -23.37
C GLY A 307 -8.76 14.03 -23.35
N TYR A 308 -8.29 13.15 -22.46
CA TYR A 308 -6.88 12.83 -22.25
C TYR A 308 -6.64 11.35 -22.57
N ALA A 309 -5.88 10.61 -21.77
CA ALA A 309 -5.52 9.22 -22.07
C ALA A 309 -6.73 8.25 -22.11
N ASP A 310 -7.90 8.68 -21.63
CA ASP A 310 -9.25 8.14 -21.83
C ASP A 310 -9.76 8.22 -23.29
N SER A 311 -9.14 9.05 -24.13
CA SER A 311 -9.51 9.32 -25.52
C SER A 311 -8.51 8.75 -26.55
N GLY A 312 -7.66 7.80 -26.15
CA GLY A 312 -6.75 7.08 -27.06
C GLY A 312 -5.29 7.58 -27.08
N PRO A 313 -4.53 7.33 -28.17
CA PRO A 313 -3.10 7.64 -28.26
C PRO A 313 -2.78 9.13 -28.13
N ASP A 314 -3.41 9.99 -28.93
CA ASP A 314 -3.16 11.43 -28.95
C ASP A 314 -3.50 12.07 -27.59
N GLY A 315 -4.55 11.56 -26.95
CA GLY A 315 -4.95 11.94 -25.60
C GLY A 315 -3.94 11.51 -24.52
N ARG A 316 -3.22 10.38 -24.70
CA ARG A 316 -2.07 10.01 -23.86
C ARG A 316 -0.93 11.01 -24.03
N GLU A 317 -0.61 11.43 -25.25
CA GLU A 317 0.42 12.44 -25.48
C GLU A 317 0.05 13.81 -24.88
N ARG A 318 -1.22 14.22 -25.01
CA ARG A 318 -1.77 15.41 -24.35
C ARG A 318 -1.66 15.32 -22.82
N GLN A 319 -1.90 14.15 -22.23
CA GLN A 319 -1.75 13.93 -20.79
C GLN A 319 -0.29 14.05 -20.34
N ARG A 320 0.65 13.50 -21.12
CA ARG A 320 2.09 13.65 -20.87
C ARG A 320 2.53 15.10 -20.95
N ALA A 321 2.04 15.83 -21.95
CA ALA A 321 2.31 17.25 -22.11
C ALA A 321 1.78 18.06 -20.92
N LEU A 322 0.55 17.80 -20.46
CA LEU A 322 -0.05 18.42 -19.27
C LEU A 322 0.83 18.21 -18.02
N VAL A 323 1.23 16.96 -17.74
CA VAL A 323 2.04 16.62 -16.56
C VAL A 323 3.41 17.30 -16.62
N ARG A 324 4.12 17.22 -17.75
CA ARG A 324 5.41 17.91 -17.92
C ARG A 324 5.27 19.42 -17.74
N HIS A 325 4.27 20.03 -18.37
CA HIS A 325 4.05 21.47 -18.30
C HIS A 325 3.79 21.93 -16.85
N ALA A 326 2.90 21.25 -16.11
CA ALA A 326 2.61 21.61 -14.72
C ALA A 326 3.83 21.43 -13.80
N ARG A 327 4.56 20.31 -13.93
CA ARG A 327 5.74 20.03 -13.11
C ARG A 327 6.90 21.01 -13.35
N THR A 328 7.04 21.56 -14.56
CA THR A 328 7.99 22.66 -14.84
C THR A 328 7.79 23.83 -13.88
N TYR A 329 6.54 24.22 -13.59
CA TYR A 329 6.23 25.31 -12.66
C TYR A 329 6.19 24.89 -11.18
N GLY A 330 6.53 23.65 -10.85
CA GLY A 330 6.49 23.14 -9.47
C GLY A 330 5.14 22.58 -9.02
N MET A 331 4.14 22.50 -9.91
CA MET A 331 2.76 22.10 -9.59
C MET A 331 2.54 20.59 -9.59
N ARG A 332 1.63 20.13 -8.72
CA ARG A 332 1.04 18.77 -8.76
C ARG A 332 -0.33 18.75 -9.44
N ILE A 333 -0.74 17.60 -9.97
CA ILE A 333 -2.06 17.40 -10.61
C ILE A 333 -2.83 16.24 -9.96
N ILE A 334 -4.09 16.49 -9.63
CA ILE A 334 -5.13 15.46 -9.44
C ILE A 334 -5.97 15.41 -10.73
N GLY A 335 -6.08 14.22 -11.34
CA GLY A 335 -6.67 14.04 -12.67
C GLY A 335 -5.63 13.70 -13.75
N PRO A 336 -5.88 14.06 -15.02
CA PRO A 336 -7.12 14.64 -15.55
C PRO A 336 -8.29 13.65 -15.49
N ASN A 337 -9.48 14.07 -15.97
CA ASN A 337 -10.72 13.29 -15.85
C ASN A 337 -11.06 12.94 -14.37
N ALA A 338 -10.69 13.81 -13.43
CA ALA A 338 -10.96 13.63 -12.01
C ALA A 338 -12.41 14.00 -11.68
N PHE A 339 -13.02 13.29 -10.73
CA PHE A 339 -14.28 13.74 -10.12
C PHE A 339 -14.07 14.89 -9.12
N GLY A 340 -12.82 15.06 -8.64
CA GLY A 340 -12.39 16.12 -7.72
C GLY A 340 -12.00 15.61 -6.33
N ILE A 341 -11.95 16.52 -5.37
CA ILE A 341 -11.52 16.27 -3.98
C ILE A 341 -12.47 16.86 -2.95
N ILE A 342 -12.49 16.26 -1.75
CA ILE A 342 -13.23 16.77 -0.60
C ILE A 342 -12.36 16.66 0.66
N ASN A 343 -12.44 17.65 1.54
CA ASN A 343 -11.91 17.60 2.90
C ASN A 343 -12.95 18.15 3.88
N THR A 344 -13.42 17.32 4.80
CA THR A 344 -14.48 17.68 5.75
C THR A 344 -13.98 18.26 7.07
N SER A 345 -12.67 18.40 7.24
CA SER A 345 -12.08 19.03 8.43
C SER A 345 -12.79 20.37 8.72
N PRO A 346 -13.23 20.64 9.97
CA PRO A 346 -13.90 21.89 10.32
C PRO A 346 -13.11 23.15 9.99
N ASP A 347 -11.78 23.03 9.89
CA ASP A 347 -10.83 24.09 9.56
C ASP A 347 -10.71 24.37 8.05
N VAL A 348 -11.24 23.48 7.19
CA VAL A 348 -11.09 23.53 5.72
C VAL A 348 -12.44 23.52 4.99
N ARG A 349 -13.26 22.48 5.20
CA ARG A 349 -14.59 22.29 4.58
C ARG A 349 -14.63 22.46 3.04
N LEU A 350 -13.66 21.88 2.35
CA LEU A 350 -13.53 21.97 0.90
C LEU A 350 -14.34 20.88 0.20
N ASN A 351 -15.26 21.25 -0.71
CA ASN A 351 -15.87 20.33 -1.69
C ASN A 351 -15.51 20.76 -3.13
N ALA A 352 -14.23 20.64 -3.50
CA ALA A 352 -13.76 20.87 -4.86
C ALA A 352 -14.00 19.65 -5.75
N SER A 353 -15.26 19.21 -5.82
CA SER A 353 -15.67 18.02 -6.56
C SER A 353 -17.04 18.19 -7.21
N LEU A 354 -17.39 17.22 -8.06
CA LEU A 354 -18.71 17.08 -8.66
C LEU A 354 -19.76 16.46 -7.71
N ALA A 355 -19.44 16.18 -6.44
CA ALA A 355 -20.40 15.70 -5.46
C ALA A 355 -21.40 16.83 -5.09
N PRO A 356 -22.72 16.63 -5.29
CA PRO A 356 -23.72 17.69 -5.12
C PRO A 356 -23.91 18.13 -3.66
N GLU A 357 -23.47 17.31 -2.71
CA GLU A 357 -23.59 17.58 -1.28
C GLU A 357 -22.25 17.31 -0.59
N MET A 358 -21.96 18.10 0.44
CA MET A 358 -20.83 17.84 1.32
C MET A 358 -21.09 16.54 2.11
N PRO A 359 -20.24 15.50 2.02
CA PRO A 359 -20.36 14.35 2.91
C PRO A 359 -20.22 14.81 4.37
N ARG A 360 -20.87 14.10 5.28
CA ARG A 360 -20.68 14.34 6.72
C ARG A 360 -19.18 14.22 7.07
N PRO A 361 -18.69 14.94 8.10
CA PRO A 361 -17.36 14.67 8.65
C PRO A 361 -17.28 13.30 9.30
N GLY A 362 -16.11 12.66 9.20
CA GLY A 362 -15.82 11.39 9.87
C GLY A 362 -14.36 10.99 9.68
N ARG A 363 -14.02 9.76 10.08
CA ARG A 363 -12.62 9.29 10.21
C ARG A 363 -12.17 8.37 9.08
N ILE A 364 -12.92 8.32 7.96
CA ILE A 364 -12.64 7.47 6.80
C ILE A 364 -12.02 8.28 5.66
N GLY A 365 -10.78 7.96 5.28
CA GLY A 365 -10.17 8.43 4.04
C GLY A 365 -10.63 7.58 2.86
N LEU A 366 -11.06 8.21 1.76
CA LEU A 366 -11.60 7.53 0.58
C LEU A 366 -10.87 7.90 -0.71
N PHE A 367 -10.32 6.91 -1.42
CA PHE A 367 -9.63 7.08 -2.69
C PHE A 367 -10.32 6.27 -3.80
N ALA A 368 -10.59 6.90 -4.95
CA ALA A 368 -11.20 6.21 -6.10
C ALA A 368 -10.59 6.64 -7.43
N GLN A 369 -10.11 5.68 -8.22
CA GLN A 369 -9.64 5.97 -9.59
C GLN A 369 -10.81 6.34 -10.53
N SER A 370 -11.92 5.61 -10.46
CA SER A 370 -13.17 5.93 -11.18
C SER A 370 -14.06 6.91 -10.43
N GLY A 371 -14.45 7.99 -11.11
CA GLY A 371 -15.38 9.00 -10.58
C GLY A 371 -16.77 8.44 -10.26
N ALA A 372 -17.35 7.63 -11.15
CA ALA A 372 -18.67 7.02 -10.94
C ALA A 372 -18.70 6.09 -9.71
N ILE A 373 -17.61 5.36 -9.46
CA ILE A 373 -17.45 4.52 -8.26
C ILE A 373 -17.22 5.38 -7.02
N GLY A 374 -16.49 6.50 -7.14
CA GLY A 374 -16.39 7.52 -6.09
C GLY A 374 -17.75 8.05 -5.64
N ILE A 375 -18.64 8.43 -6.58
CA ILE A 375 -20.02 8.84 -6.29
C ILE A 375 -20.77 7.72 -5.57
N ALA A 376 -20.70 6.49 -6.09
CA ALA A 376 -21.40 5.35 -5.50
C ALA A 376 -20.94 5.08 -4.06
N LEU A 377 -19.64 5.23 -3.77
CA LEU A 377 -19.07 5.10 -2.43
C LEU A 377 -19.50 6.24 -1.51
N LEU A 378 -19.37 7.49 -1.94
CA LEU A 378 -19.84 8.67 -1.18
C LEU A 378 -21.34 8.58 -0.87
N SER A 379 -22.17 8.20 -1.85
CA SER A 379 -23.61 8.03 -1.70
C SER A 379 -23.98 6.85 -0.77
N ARG A 380 -23.19 5.77 -0.78
CA ARG A 380 -23.38 4.64 0.15
C ARG A 380 -22.96 4.99 1.57
N LEU A 381 -21.85 5.70 1.76
CA LEU A 381 -21.41 6.21 3.07
C LEU A 381 -22.39 7.26 3.59
N HIS A 382 -22.91 8.15 2.74
CA HIS A 382 -23.96 9.08 3.12
C HIS A 382 -25.24 8.33 3.53
N ARG A 383 -25.74 7.34 2.77
CA ARG A 383 -26.96 6.63 3.17
C ARG A 383 -26.78 5.73 4.39
N ARG A 384 -25.68 4.98 4.51
CA ARG A 384 -25.44 4.04 5.62
C ARG A 384 -24.84 4.68 6.88
N GLY A 385 -24.17 5.81 6.73
CA GLY A 385 -23.76 6.71 7.82
C GLY A 385 -24.74 7.87 8.04
N GLY A 386 -25.90 7.85 7.38
CA GLY A 386 -26.88 8.94 7.37
C GLY A 386 -28.33 8.45 7.41
N GLY A 387 -28.56 7.30 8.05
CA GLY A 387 -29.55 7.33 9.13
C GLY A 387 -29.01 8.24 10.24
N VAL A 388 -29.88 9.07 10.80
CA VAL A 388 -29.57 10.26 11.63
C VAL A 388 -28.50 9.99 12.73
N THR A 389 -27.42 10.80 12.75
CA THR A 389 -26.47 11.14 13.86
C THR A 389 -25.36 10.21 14.40
N GLY A 390 -24.74 9.35 13.58
CA GLY A 390 -23.44 8.72 13.91
C GLY A 390 -22.23 9.23 13.10
N VAL A 391 -21.06 9.43 13.74
CA VAL A 391 -19.77 9.79 13.09
C VAL A 391 -19.25 8.67 12.18
N THR A 392 -19.81 8.55 10.97
CA THR A 392 -19.11 7.91 9.85
C THR A 392 -19.37 8.63 8.54
N GLY A 393 -18.93 9.88 8.56
CA GLY A 393 -18.58 10.57 7.35
C GLY A 393 -17.21 10.18 6.80
N VAL A 394 -16.77 10.95 5.81
CA VAL A 394 -15.45 10.87 5.18
C VAL A 394 -14.57 11.94 5.79
N SER A 395 -13.28 11.70 6.04
CA SER A 395 -12.32 12.74 6.42
C SER A 395 -11.87 13.52 5.19
N THR A 396 -11.42 12.77 4.19
CA THR A 396 -10.92 13.24 2.90
C THR A 396 -11.33 12.29 1.78
N PHE A 397 -11.78 12.83 0.65
CA PHE A 397 -12.04 12.09 -0.58
C PHE A 397 -11.12 12.57 -1.69
N VAL A 398 -10.54 11.62 -2.43
CA VAL A 398 -9.71 11.90 -3.61
C VAL A 398 -10.13 11.03 -4.78
N SER A 399 -10.62 11.66 -5.84
CA SER A 399 -10.76 11.01 -7.14
C SER A 399 -9.60 11.36 -8.05
N SER A 400 -8.73 10.38 -8.37
CA SER A 400 -7.54 10.64 -9.18
C SER A 400 -7.81 10.73 -10.68
N GLY A 401 -9.01 10.35 -11.15
CA GLY A 401 -9.28 10.13 -12.57
C GLY A 401 -8.22 9.22 -13.19
N ASN A 402 -7.69 9.64 -14.34
CA ASN A 402 -6.62 8.96 -15.08
C ASN A 402 -5.31 8.77 -14.28
N ARG A 403 -5.15 9.40 -13.10
CA ARG A 403 -3.98 9.27 -12.20
C ARG A 403 -2.67 9.61 -12.92
N ALA A 404 -2.63 10.77 -13.57
CA ALA A 404 -1.49 11.20 -14.37
C ALA A 404 -0.33 11.78 -13.55
N ASP A 405 -0.55 12.14 -12.28
CA ASP A 405 0.50 12.61 -11.39
C ASP A 405 0.30 12.10 -9.96
N VAL A 406 -0.62 12.69 -9.19
CA VAL A 406 -0.94 12.22 -7.82
C VAL A 406 -1.61 10.85 -7.86
N SER A 407 -1.10 9.92 -7.04
CA SER A 407 -1.51 8.53 -7.00
C SER A 407 -2.00 8.08 -5.62
N GLY A 408 -2.55 6.87 -5.54
CA GLY A 408 -2.91 6.25 -4.26
C GLY A 408 -1.72 6.07 -3.32
N ASN A 409 -0.48 5.98 -3.85
CA ASN A 409 0.73 5.92 -3.02
C ASN A 409 0.96 7.25 -2.27
N ASP A 410 0.83 8.38 -2.96
CA ASP A 410 0.97 9.71 -2.36
C ASP A 410 -0.10 9.92 -1.26
N VAL A 411 -1.34 9.50 -1.53
CA VAL A 411 -2.46 9.62 -0.59
C VAL A 411 -2.30 8.71 0.65
N LEU A 412 -1.77 7.50 0.48
CA LEU A 412 -1.40 6.62 1.61
C LEU A 412 -0.31 7.23 2.50
N GLN A 413 0.62 8.00 1.93
CA GLN A 413 1.64 8.72 2.72
C GLN A 413 1.00 9.84 3.53
N TYR A 414 0.06 10.60 2.95
CA TYR A 414 -0.72 11.61 3.68
C TYR A 414 -1.54 10.99 4.83
N TRP A 415 -2.35 9.96 4.56
CA TRP A 415 -3.20 9.33 5.58
C TRP A 415 -2.42 8.64 6.71
N TYR A 416 -1.16 8.26 6.49
CA TYR A 416 -0.32 7.72 7.56
C TYR A 416 -0.16 8.73 8.71
N ASP A 417 0.13 9.99 8.40
CA ASP A 417 0.35 11.06 9.39
C ASP A 417 -0.95 11.78 9.81
N ASP A 418 -2.02 11.74 9.00
CA ASP A 418 -3.26 12.51 9.22
C ASP A 418 -4.07 12.04 10.44
N PRO A 419 -4.21 12.83 11.54
CA PRO A 419 -4.94 12.40 12.74
C PRO A 419 -6.47 12.34 12.57
N GLU A 420 -7.01 12.92 11.49
CA GLU A 420 -8.43 12.89 11.17
C GLU A 420 -8.83 11.65 10.36
N THR A 421 -7.87 10.83 9.93
CA THR A 421 -8.11 9.59 9.18
C THR A 421 -7.64 8.37 9.97
N ASP A 422 -8.58 7.49 10.35
CA ASP A 422 -8.29 6.21 11.02
C ASP A 422 -8.32 5.02 10.05
N VAL A 423 -9.23 5.04 9.08
CA VAL A 423 -9.42 3.94 8.12
C VAL A 423 -9.27 4.46 6.69
N ALA A 424 -8.47 3.77 5.89
CA ALA A 424 -8.25 4.08 4.48
C ALA A 424 -9.03 3.09 3.59
N LEU A 425 -9.96 3.61 2.78
CA LEU A 425 -10.70 2.84 1.77
C LEU A 425 -10.21 3.22 0.37
N MET A 426 -9.77 2.24 -0.42
CA MET A 426 -9.30 2.49 -1.78
C MET A 426 -10.00 1.62 -2.82
N TYR A 427 -10.54 2.26 -3.86
CA TYR A 427 -10.88 1.61 -5.11
C TYR A 427 -9.75 1.84 -6.13
N LEU A 428 -9.07 0.74 -6.50
CA LEU A 428 -7.90 0.74 -7.39
C LEU A 428 -8.16 -0.11 -8.62
N GLU A 429 -8.16 0.49 -9.81
CA GLU A 429 -8.12 -0.26 -11.08
C GLU A 429 -6.67 -0.70 -11.38
N SER A 430 -5.69 0.10 -10.95
CA SER A 430 -4.26 -0.21 -11.04
C SER A 430 -3.48 0.28 -9.81
N ILE A 431 -2.48 -0.51 -9.42
CA ILE A 431 -1.59 -0.21 -8.28
C ILE A 431 -0.40 0.70 -8.72
N GLY A 432 -0.10 0.75 -10.03
CA GLY A 432 0.98 1.57 -10.59
C GLY A 432 2.37 0.99 -10.33
N ASN A 433 2.89 1.19 -9.11
CA ASN A 433 4.14 0.61 -8.61
C ASN A 433 3.82 -0.33 -7.42
N PRO A 434 3.64 -1.65 -7.65
CA PRO A 434 3.31 -2.60 -6.60
C PRO A 434 4.34 -2.72 -5.48
N ARG A 435 5.66 -2.65 -5.76
CA ARG A 435 6.68 -2.65 -4.69
C ARG A 435 6.49 -1.48 -3.71
N LYS A 436 6.40 -0.25 -4.24
CA LYS A 436 6.15 0.95 -3.42
C LYS A 436 4.81 0.85 -2.71
N PHE A 437 3.74 0.46 -3.40
CA PHE A 437 2.43 0.28 -2.78
C PHE A 437 2.48 -0.73 -1.63
N THR A 438 3.10 -1.89 -1.80
CA THR A 438 3.22 -2.93 -0.76
C THR A 438 4.02 -2.43 0.45
N ARG A 439 5.14 -1.72 0.24
CA ARG A 439 5.93 -1.08 1.32
C ARG A 439 5.09 -0.07 2.10
N LEU A 440 4.34 0.79 1.40
CA LEU A 440 3.49 1.82 2.01
C LEU A 440 2.27 1.22 2.72
N ALA A 441 1.60 0.26 2.07
CA ALA A 441 0.48 -0.48 2.61
C ALA A 441 0.86 -1.21 3.91
N ARG A 442 2.01 -1.90 3.96
CA ARG A 442 2.48 -2.57 5.19
C ARG A 442 2.68 -1.57 6.35
N ARG A 443 3.28 -0.41 6.06
CA ARG A 443 3.51 0.65 7.06
C ARG A 443 2.18 1.25 7.54
N THR A 444 1.27 1.55 6.62
CA THR A 444 -0.03 2.14 6.94
C THR A 444 -0.93 1.15 7.66
N ALA A 445 -1.07 -0.08 7.17
CA ALA A 445 -1.84 -1.16 7.79
C ALA A 445 -1.39 -1.50 9.22
N ALA A 446 -0.10 -1.35 9.55
CA ALA A 446 0.37 -1.54 10.92
C ALA A 446 -0.21 -0.51 11.91
N ALA A 447 -0.55 0.70 11.44
CA ALA A 447 -1.11 1.78 12.25
C ALA A 447 -2.64 1.94 12.09
N LYS A 448 -3.15 1.77 10.87
CA LYS A 448 -4.47 2.20 10.40
C LYS A 448 -5.04 1.19 9.39
N PRO A 449 -6.26 0.65 9.57
CA PRO A 449 -6.81 -0.34 8.65
C PRO A 449 -6.89 0.18 7.20
N LEU A 450 -6.38 -0.62 6.26
CA LEU A 450 -6.36 -0.32 4.83
C LEU A 450 -7.22 -1.35 4.08
N VAL A 451 -8.40 -0.94 3.64
CA VAL A 451 -9.34 -1.78 2.89
C VAL A 451 -9.27 -1.43 1.40
N VAL A 452 -9.09 -2.43 0.54
CA VAL A 452 -8.87 -2.22 -0.89
C VAL A 452 -9.79 -3.11 -1.72
N VAL A 453 -10.52 -2.49 -2.65
CA VAL A 453 -11.15 -3.16 -3.80
C VAL A 453 -10.29 -2.94 -5.02
N GLN A 454 -9.77 -4.03 -5.58
CA GLN A 454 -9.11 -4.00 -6.89
C GLN A 454 -10.15 -4.24 -8.00
N GLY A 455 -10.25 -3.32 -8.96
CA GLY A 455 -11.03 -3.45 -10.20
C GLY A 455 -10.32 -4.31 -11.26
N ALA A 456 -10.97 -4.49 -12.42
CA ALA A 456 -10.39 -5.12 -13.63
C ALA A 456 -9.71 -6.51 -13.45
N ARG A 457 -10.09 -7.29 -12.42
CA ARG A 457 -9.40 -8.50 -11.92
C ARG A 457 -9.04 -9.57 -12.96
N HIS A 458 -9.85 -9.69 -14.01
CA HIS A 458 -9.73 -10.73 -15.04
C HIS A 458 -9.37 -10.18 -16.43
N GLY A 459 -9.16 -8.86 -16.55
CA GLY A 459 -9.10 -8.20 -17.86
C GLY A 459 -7.78 -8.36 -18.60
N GLY A 460 -6.64 -8.42 -17.90
CA GLY A 460 -5.29 -8.37 -18.49
C GLY A 460 -4.92 -7.02 -19.17
N VAL A 461 -5.93 -6.28 -19.63
CA VAL A 461 -5.85 -4.91 -20.16
C VAL A 461 -5.61 -3.93 -19.01
N ALA A 462 -4.53 -3.16 -19.10
CA ALA A 462 -4.30 -2.03 -18.20
C ALA A 462 -5.45 -1.00 -18.36
N PRO A 463 -6.04 -0.47 -17.28
CA PRO A 463 -7.17 0.43 -17.40
C PRO A 463 -6.75 1.72 -18.14
N GLN A 464 -7.63 2.22 -19.01
CA GLN A 464 -7.34 3.37 -19.86
C GLN A 464 -7.00 4.59 -18.98
N GLY A 465 -6.10 5.46 -19.46
CA GLY A 465 -5.63 6.58 -18.64
C GLY A 465 -4.32 6.34 -17.89
N HIS A 466 -4.07 5.11 -17.44
CA HIS A 466 -3.04 4.79 -16.47
C HIS A 466 -1.76 4.21 -17.10
N ALA A 467 -0.59 4.76 -16.77
CA ALA A 467 0.64 3.99 -16.85
C ALA A 467 0.66 2.97 -15.69
N VAL A 468 0.85 1.70 -16.05
CA VAL A 468 0.90 0.55 -15.14
C VAL A 468 1.99 -0.38 -15.64
N ARG A 469 2.89 -0.84 -14.75
CA ARG A 469 3.74 -1.98 -15.09
C ARG A 469 2.87 -3.22 -15.14
N ALA A 470 2.81 -3.87 -16.31
CA ALA A 470 2.18 -5.17 -16.42
C ALA A 470 2.93 -6.18 -15.53
N THR A 471 2.30 -6.57 -14.42
CA THR A 471 2.75 -7.72 -13.63
C THR A 471 2.57 -8.99 -14.45
N ARG A 472 3.54 -9.90 -14.34
CA ARG A 472 3.46 -11.25 -14.92
C ARG A 472 2.92 -12.26 -13.91
N LEU A 473 2.69 -11.84 -12.67
CA LEU A 473 2.17 -12.69 -11.61
C LEU A 473 0.66 -12.92 -11.77
N PRO A 474 0.16 -14.13 -11.45
CA PRO A 474 -1.28 -14.38 -11.36
C PRO A 474 -1.98 -13.41 -10.39
N HIS A 475 -3.23 -13.09 -10.70
CA HIS A 475 -4.05 -12.21 -9.85
C HIS A 475 -4.20 -12.76 -8.41
N ALA A 476 -4.26 -14.07 -8.23
CA ALA A 476 -4.26 -14.73 -6.91
C ALA A 476 -2.96 -14.45 -6.12
N THR A 477 -1.80 -14.53 -6.79
CA THR A 477 -0.49 -14.18 -6.20
C THR A 477 -0.47 -12.73 -5.73
N VAL A 478 -0.88 -11.78 -6.58
CA VAL A 478 -0.98 -10.36 -6.21
C VAL A 478 -1.94 -10.16 -5.02
N SER A 479 -3.05 -10.90 -4.99
CA SER A 479 -4.01 -10.87 -3.88
C SER A 479 -3.39 -11.34 -2.55
N ALA A 480 -2.58 -12.40 -2.57
CA ALA A 480 -1.89 -12.92 -1.40
C ALA A 480 -0.81 -11.94 -0.89
N LEU A 481 -0.01 -11.37 -1.78
CA LEU A 481 1.03 -10.38 -1.44
C LEU A 481 0.43 -9.12 -0.80
N LEU A 482 -0.75 -8.67 -1.25
CA LEU A 482 -1.47 -7.56 -0.63
C LEU A 482 -1.95 -7.89 0.79
N ARG A 483 -2.54 -9.07 1.01
CA ARG A 483 -2.98 -9.49 2.35
C ARG A 483 -1.80 -9.62 3.33
N GLN A 484 -0.64 -10.06 2.87
CA GLN A 484 0.61 -10.08 3.67
C GLN A 484 1.12 -8.69 4.06
N ALA A 485 0.77 -7.67 3.26
CA ALA A 485 1.01 -6.27 3.57
C ALA A 485 -0.07 -5.66 4.50
N GLY A 486 -0.93 -6.48 5.12
CA GLY A 486 -2.01 -6.04 5.99
C GLY A 486 -3.19 -5.39 5.26
N VAL A 487 -3.25 -5.50 3.93
CA VAL A 487 -4.36 -4.98 3.15
C VAL A 487 -5.57 -5.90 3.29
N ILE A 488 -6.65 -5.33 3.81
CA ILE A 488 -7.97 -5.96 3.87
C ILE A 488 -8.55 -5.94 2.47
N ARG A 489 -8.29 -7.01 1.72
CA ARG A 489 -8.62 -7.10 0.30
C ARG A 489 -9.98 -7.76 0.11
N VAL A 490 -10.98 -6.92 -0.20
CA VAL A 490 -12.38 -7.33 -0.33
C VAL A 490 -12.85 -7.34 -1.78
N ASP A 491 -13.90 -8.12 -2.06
CA ASP A 491 -14.31 -8.40 -3.44
C ASP A 491 -15.31 -7.41 -4.04
N THR A 492 -16.10 -6.68 -3.25
CA THR A 492 -17.07 -5.71 -3.78
C THR A 492 -16.97 -4.32 -3.13
N ILE A 493 -17.53 -3.33 -3.84
CA ILE A 493 -17.77 -1.97 -3.34
C ILE A 493 -18.71 -1.98 -2.11
N THR A 494 -19.51 -3.04 -1.92
CA THR A 494 -20.34 -3.22 -0.73
C THR A 494 -19.49 -3.62 0.47
N ASP A 495 -18.64 -4.63 0.30
CA ASP A 495 -17.72 -5.13 1.33
C ASP A 495 -16.73 -4.05 1.77
N LEU A 496 -16.28 -3.18 0.84
CA LEU A 496 -15.39 -2.04 1.12
C LEU A 496 -16.00 -1.08 2.15
N VAL A 497 -17.30 -0.77 1.99
CA VAL A 497 -18.04 0.09 2.90
C VAL A 497 -18.38 -0.65 4.19
N ASP A 498 -18.77 -1.93 4.10
CA ASP A 498 -19.19 -2.75 5.24
C ASP A 498 -18.04 -3.03 6.23
N ALA A 499 -16.85 -3.39 5.73
CA ALA A 499 -15.64 -3.51 6.53
C ALA A 499 -15.14 -2.15 7.03
N GLY A 500 -15.16 -1.12 6.17
CA GLY A 500 -14.77 0.24 6.54
C GLY A 500 -15.59 0.84 7.68
N LEU A 501 -16.91 0.60 7.68
CA LEU A 501 -17.83 1.00 8.75
C LEU A 501 -17.51 0.30 10.08
N LEU A 502 -17.19 -0.99 10.06
CA LEU A 502 -16.82 -1.74 11.27
C LEU A 502 -15.52 -1.19 11.86
N LEU A 503 -14.47 -1.15 11.04
CA LEU A 503 -13.11 -0.77 11.43
C LEU A 503 -12.99 0.68 11.91
N ALA A 504 -13.89 1.57 11.47
CA ALA A 504 -13.92 2.97 11.88
C ALA A 504 -14.75 3.22 13.15
N ARG A 505 -15.50 2.22 13.63
CA ARG A 505 -16.47 2.38 14.73
C ARG A 505 -16.21 1.48 15.94
N GLN A 506 -15.60 0.32 15.74
CA GLN A 506 -15.51 -0.76 16.72
C GLN A 506 -14.05 -1.15 17.00
N PRO A 507 -13.72 -1.62 18.21
CA PRO A 507 -12.39 -2.14 18.52
C PRO A 507 -12.07 -3.40 17.70
N LEU A 508 -10.78 -3.67 17.51
CA LEU A 508 -10.34 -4.90 16.83
C LEU A 508 -10.56 -6.12 17.74
N PRO A 509 -11.15 -7.21 17.22
CA PRO A 509 -11.40 -8.40 18.02
C PRO A 509 -10.10 -9.11 18.45
N ALA A 510 -10.09 -9.64 19.67
CA ALA A 510 -8.95 -10.37 20.22
C ALA A 510 -8.71 -11.72 19.50
N GLY A 511 -9.75 -12.31 18.92
CA GLY A 511 -9.73 -13.61 18.27
C GLY A 511 -11.02 -13.89 17.47
N PRO A 512 -11.21 -15.14 17.01
CA PRO A 512 -12.33 -15.51 16.13
C PRO A 512 -13.60 -15.93 16.87
N ARG A 513 -13.69 -15.83 18.21
CA ARG A 513 -14.82 -16.35 19.00
C ARG A 513 -15.97 -15.35 19.00
N VAL A 514 -17.17 -15.77 18.61
CA VAL A 514 -18.32 -14.86 18.42
C VAL A 514 -19.49 -15.30 19.29
N ALA A 515 -20.00 -14.41 20.14
CA ALA A 515 -21.31 -14.58 20.76
C ALA A 515 -22.40 -14.08 19.81
N ILE A 516 -23.51 -14.82 19.69
CA ILE A 516 -24.68 -14.41 18.90
C ILE A 516 -25.87 -14.34 19.85
N LEU A 517 -26.58 -13.22 19.87
CA LEU A 517 -27.78 -13.03 20.69
C LEU A 517 -28.85 -12.25 19.92
N GLY A 518 -30.12 -12.46 20.20
CA GLY A 518 -31.17 -11.66 19.57
C GLY A 518 -32.58 -12.23 19.67
N ASN A 519 -33.56 -11.56 19.07
CA ASN A 519 -34.99 -11.91 19.17
C ASN A 519 -35.51 -12.76 18.00
N SER A 520 -34.63 -13.46 17.30
CA SER A 520 -34.97 -14.32 16.16
C SER A 520 -34.02 -15.51 16.04
N GLU A 521 -34.51 -16.70 16.41
CA GLU A 521 -33.82 -17.99 16.24
C GLU A 521 -33.28 -18.17 14.81
N SER A 522 -34.12 -17.97 13.78
CA SER A 522 -33.73 -18.18 12.38
C SER A 522 -32.60 -17.25 11.92
N LEU A 523 -32.62 -15.99 12.36
CA LEU A 523 -31.55 -15.03 12.05
C LEU A 523 -30.27 -15.33 12.84
N GLY A 524 -30.42 -15.86 14.07
CA GLY A 524 -29.31 -16.38 14.88
C GLY A 524 -28.61 -17.56 14.19
N LEU A 525 -29.38 -18.53 13.68
CA LEU A 525 -28.86 -19.69 12.94
C LEU A 525 -28.17 -19.29 11.63
N LEU A 526 -28.75 -18.38 10.84
CA LEU A 526 -28.09 -17.86 9.64
C LEU A 526 -26.77 -17.14 9.96
N THR A 527 -26.72 -16.42 11.08
CA THR A 527 -25.49 -15.78 11.57
C THR A 527 -24.46 -16.81 12.02
N TYR A 528 -24.89 -17.91 12.66
CA TYR A 528 -24.04 -19.02 13.08
C TYR A 528 -23.39 -19.73 11.88
N ASP A 529 -24.18 -20.09 10.87
CA ASP A 529 -23.69 -20.75 9.64
C ASP A 529 -22.77 -19.83 8.81
N ALA A 530 -23.08 -18.53 8.75
CA ALA A 530 -22.20 -17.54 8.15
C ALA A 530 -20.87 -17.45 8.91
N CYS A 531 -20.88 -17.48 10.25
CA CYS A 531 -19.67 -17.45 11.08
C CYS A 531 -18.76 -18.64 10.79
N LEU A 532 -19.33 -19.86 10.72
CA LEU A 532 -18.56 -21.05 10.34
C LEU A 532 -17.98 -20.94 8.92
N SER A 533 -18.74 -20.38 7.98
CA SER A 533 -18.34 -20.22 6.57
C SER A 533 -17.18 -19.24 6.38
N GLU A 534 -17.13 -18.16 7.16
CA GLU A 534 -16.03 -17.18 7.17
C GLU A 534 -14.90 -17.56 8.17
N GLY A 535 -14.91 -18.79 8.73
CA GLY A 535 -13.85 -19.34 9.57
C GLY A 535 -13.84 -18.85 11.03
N LEU A 536 -14.90 -18.18 11.47
CA LEU A 536 -15.11 -17.77 12.85
C LEU A 536 -15.59 -18.95 13.72
N ARG A 537 -15.59 -18.74 15.04
CA ARG A 537 -15.98 -19.74 16.06
C ARG A 537 -17.19 -19.22 16.83
N PRO A 538 -18.40 -19.37 16.28
CA PRO A 538 -19.61 -18.92 16.95
C PRO A 538 -19.94 -19.81 18.16
N GLN A 539 -20.47 -19.19 19.21
CA GLN A 539 -21.16 -19.87 20.30
C GLN A 539 -22.61 -20.21 19.87
N PRO A 540 -23.31 -21.14 20.54
CA PRO A 540 -24.73 -21.36 20.31
C PRO A 540 -25.52 -20.05 20.45
N PRO A 541 -26.41 -19.69 19.49
CA PRO A 541 -27.15 -18.43 19.57
C PRO A 541 -28.06 -18.36 20.80
N LEU A 542 -28.03 -17.23 21.49
CA LEU A 542 -28.96 -16.89 22.57
C LEU A 542 -30.23 -16.25 21.98
N ASP A 543 -31.28 -17.04 21.81
CA ASP A 543 -32.61 -16.51 21.45
C ASP A 543 -33.29 -15.90 22.68
N LEU A 544 -33.53 -14.59 22.61
CA LEU A 544 -34.27 -13.79 23.59
C LEU A 544 -35.79 -13.86 23.34
N THR A 545 -36.22 -14.55 22.28
CA THR A 545 -37.59 -14.64 21.74
C THR A 545 -38.09 -13.31 21.17
N THR A 546 -39.13 -13.37 20.33
CA THR A 546 -39.74 -12.20 19.68
C THR A 546 -40.38 -11.19 20.64
N ALA A 547 -40.52 -11.53 21.92
CA ALA A 547 -41.07 -10.67 22.97
C ALA A 547 -39.99 -9.90 23.76
N ALA A 548 -38.71 -10.05 23.42
CA ALA A 548 -37.59 -9.39 24.11
C ALA A 548 -37.73 -7.86 24.14
N SER A 549 -37.64 -7.28 25.33
CA SER A 549 -37.59 -5.85 25.55
C SER A 549 -36.18 -5.28 25.33
N ALA A 550 -36.07 -3.96 25.26
CA ALA A 550 -34.77 -3.28 25.20
C ALA A 550 -33.88 -3.63 26.41
N ASP A 551 -34.46 -3.81 27.60
CA ASP A 551 -33.73 -4.18 28.82
C ASP A 551 -33.18 -5.63 28.75
N ASP A 552 -33.92 -6.56 28.12
CA ASP A 552 -33.45 -7.92 27.87
C ASP A 552 -32.23 -7.93 26.92
N PHE A 553 -32.26 -7.09 25.88
CA PHE A 553 -31.12 -6.88 24.98
C PHE A 553 -29.92 -6.22 25.68
N HIS A 554 -30.14 -5.24 26.58
CA HIS A 554 -29.07 -4.65 27.40
C HIS A 554 -28.39 -5.73 28.25
N ALA A 555 -29.17 -6.45 29.05
CA ALA A 555 -28.66 -7.47 29.97
C ALA A 555 -27.93 -8.61 29.24
N ALA A 556 -28.47 -9.08 28.11
CA ALA A 556 -27.84 -10.11 27.28
C ALA A 556 -26.52 -9.62 26.66
N LEU A 557 -26.48 -8.39 26.13
CA LEU A 557 -25.26 -7.82 25.54
C LEU A 557 -24.20 -7.55 26.62
N ALA A 558 -24.56 -7.00 27.77
CA ALA A 558 -23.64 -6.78 28.89
C ALA A 558 -23.03 -8.10 29.38
N GLY A 559 -23.85 -9.16 29.51
CA GLY A 559 -23.40 -10.50 29.86
C GLY A 559 -22.42 -11.08 28.83
N ALA A 560 -22.74 -11.01 27.54
CA ALA A 560 -21.85 -11.47 26.47
C ALA A 560 -20.53 -10.68 26.42
N LEU A 561 -20.59 -9.36 26.58
CA LEU A 561 -19.39 -8.51 26.59
C LEU A 561 -18.48 -8.79 27.80
N ALA A 562 -19.05 -9.12 28.96
CA ALA A 562 -18.29 -9.54 30.14
C ALA A 562 -17.66 -10.95 30.03
N ASP A 563 -18.15 -11.80 29.11
CA ASP A 563 -17.70 -13.19 28.98
C ASP A 563 -16.40 -13.34 28.16
N ASP A 564 -15.29 -13.62 28.85
CA ASP A 564 -13.96 -13.89 28.26
C ASP A 564 -13.91 -15.08 27.28
N THR A 565 -14.97 -15.87 27.17
CA THR A 565 -15.08 -16.94 26.15
C THR A 565 -15.44 -16.43 24.75
N CYS A 566 -15.85 -15.16 24.59
CA CYS A 566 -16.06 -14.52 23.29
C CYS A 566 -15.10 -13.32 23.04
N ASP A 567 -14.83 -13.04 21.75
CA ASP A 567 -13.98 -11.95 21.27
C ASP A 567 -14.77 -10.84 20.56
N ALA A 568 -16.02 -11.11 20.18
CA ALA A 568 -16.93 -10.24 19.44
C ALA A 568 -18.40 -10.65 19.70
N VAL A 569 -19.34 -9.73 19.53
CA VAL A 569 -20.78 -10.00 19.69
C VAL A 569 -21.56 -9.57 18.43
N VAL A 570 -22.42 -10.46 17.92
CA VAL A 570 -23.37 -10.15 16.85
C VAL A 570 -24.79 -10.21 17.40
N VAL A 571 -25.49 -9.09 17.34
CA VAL A 571 -26.87 -8.92 17.81
C VAL A 571 -27.82 -9.07 16.62
N THR A 572 -28.76 -10.01 16.67
CA THR A 572 -29.80 -10.19 15.64
C THR A 572 -31.10 -9.53 16.08
N ALA A 573 -31.68 -8.68 15.22
CA ALA A 573 -32.86 -7.89 15.56
C ALA A 573 -33.91 -7.91 14.44
N ILE A 574 -35.13 -8.28 14.81
CA ILE A 574 -36.37 -8.10 14.04
C ILE A 574 -37.33 -7.17 14.81
N PRO A 575 -38.24 -6.44 14.15
CA PRO A 575 -39.06 -5.43 14.81
C PRO A 575 -40.21 -6.06 15.61
N THR A 576 -40.57 -5.45 16.74
CA THR A 576 -41.75 -5.82 17.51
C THR A 576 -43.03 -5.42 16.76
N VAL A 577 -44.00 -6.33 16.64
CA VAL A 577 -45.25 -6.05 15.90
C VAL A 577 -46.13 -5.08 16.69
N GLY A 578 -46.19 -3.82 16.26
CA GLY A 578 -47.05 -2.78 16.83
C GLY A 578 -46.32 -1.60 17.46
N GLU A 579 -45.01 -1.72 17.70
CA GLU A 579 -44.17 -0.63 18.20
C GLU A 579 -43.36 -0.03 17.06
N GLY A 580 -43.61 1.24 16.74
CA GLY A 580 -42.90 1.95 15.67
C GLY A 580 -41.50 2.43 16.12
N ALA A 581 -41.00 3.49 15.46
CA ALA A 581 -39.65 4.04 15.67
C ALA A 581 -39.25 4.40 17.13
N ALA A 582 -40.22 4.44 18.07
CA ALA A 582 -39.94 4.59 19.49
C ALA A 582 -39.31 3.32 20.11
N GLY A 583 -39.74 2.12 19.71
CA GLY A 583 -39.15 0.85 20.14
C GLY A 583 -37.73 0.67 19.59
N ASP A 584 -37.54 1.00 18.31
CA ASP A 584 -36.23 1.05 17.65
C ASP A 584 -35.23 1.95 18.41
N ALA A 585 -35.68 3.11 18.91
CA ALA A 585 -34.85 4.03 19.68
C ALA A 585 -34.50 3.53 21.09
N ALA A 586 -35.43 2.84 21.77
CA ALA A 586 -35.17 2.23 23.06
C ALA A 586 -34.15 1.07 22.93
N LEU A 587 -34.35 0.17 21.95
CA LEU A 587 -33.42 -0.91 21.65
C LEU A 587 -32.02 -0.37 21.29
N ALA A 588 -31.98 0.68 20.46
CA ALA A 588 -30.73 1.34 20.09
C ALA A 588 -29.96 1.89 21.31
N GLU A 589 -30.66 2.46 22.28
CA GLU A 589 -30.03 3.01 23.49
C GLU A 589 -29.55 1.93 24.45
N ALA A 590 -30.35 0.88 24.65
CA ALA A 590 -29.96 -0.31 25.40
C ALA A 590 -28.64 -0.92 24.87
N LEU A 591 -28.55 -1.11 23.55
CA LEU A 591 -27.35 -1.69 22.92
C LEU A 591 -26.13 -0.75 23.04
N ARG A 592 -26.30 0.56 22.85
CA ARG A 592 -25.21 1.55 23.04
C ARG A 592 -24.74 1.60 24.50
N SER A 593 -25.66 1.59 25.46
CA SER A 593 -25.36 1.64 26.89
C SER A 593 -24.55 0.42 27.32
N ALA A 594 -24.99 -0.80 27.00
CA ALA A 594 -24.24 -2.02 27.32
C ALA A 594 -22.86 -2.07 26.62
N ALA A 595 -22.76 -1.60 25.36
CA ALA A 595 -21.47 -1.52 24.65
C ALA A 595 -20.50 -0.48 25.26
N ALA A 596 -21.02 0.58 25.90
CA ALA A 596 -20.20 1.59 26.56
C ALA A 596 -19.63 1.11 27.92
N GLU A 597 -20.27 0.14 28.58
CA GLU A 597 -19.77 -0.46 29.82
C GLU A 597 -18.50 -1.30 29.60
N VAL A 598 -18.40 -1.99 28.45
CA VAL A 598 -17.26 -2.86 28.08
C VAL A 598 -16.80 -2.59 26.64
N PRO A 599 -16.08 -1.48 26.38
CA PRO A 599 -15.73 -1.02 25.02
C PRO A 599 -14.58 -1.78 24.35
N THR A 600 -14.28 -3.01 24.78
CA THR A 600 -13.09 -3.78 24.36
C THR A 600 -13.37 -4.81 23.25
N LYS A 601 -14.63 -5.21 23.05
CA LYS A 601 -15.05 -6.19 22.04
C LYS A 601 -15.95 -5.51 20.99
N PRO A 602 -15.80 -5.81 19.68
CA PRO A 602 -16.69 -5.28 18.66
C PRO A 602 -18.10 -5.83 18.79
N VAL A 603 -19.09 -4.93 18.72
CA VAL A 603 -20.53 -5.24 18.62
C VAL A 603 -21.01 -4.91 17.22
N LEU A 604 -21.82 -5.78 16.63
CA LEU A 604 -22.45 -5.59 15.32
C LEU A 604 -23.95 -5.91 15.42
N VAL A 605 -24.79 -5.22 14.66
CA VAL A 605 -26.23 -5.54 14.55
C VAL A 605 -26.54 -6.10 13.17
N VAL A 606 -27.27 -7.21 13.11
CA VAL A 606 -27.90 -7.77 11.91
C VAL A 606 -29.41 -7.52 11.99
N HIS A 607 -29.99 -6.94 10.94
CA HIS A 607 -31.41 -6.66 10.86
C HIS A 607 -31.97 -7.01 9.46
N VAL A 608 -33.27 -7.23 9.35
CA VAL A 608 -33.94 -7.54 8.07
C VAL A 608 -34.70 -6.29 7.59
N GLU A 609 -34.13 -5.57 6.61
CA GLU A 609 -34.60 -4.27 6.06
C GLU A 609 -35.47 -3.41 7.00
N LEU A 610 -34.80 -2.79 7.99
CA LEU A 610 -35.38 -1.80 8.90
C LEU A 610 -34.67 -0.46 8.69
N GLY A 611 -35.35 0.52 8.08
CA GLY A 611 -34.83 1.88 8.01
C GLY A 611 -34.75 2.53 9.40
N GLY A 612 -35.85 2.40 10.17
CA GLY A 612 -36.00 2.98 11.51
C GLY A 612 -34.95 2.53 12.52
N LEU A 613 -34.69 1.23 12.66
CA LEU A 613 -33.69 0.73 13.60
C LEU A 613 -32.26 1.16 13.23
N ALA A 614 -31.90 1.15 11.94
CA ALA A 614 -30.59 1.63 11.48
C ALA A 614 -30.43 3.16 11.68
N GLU A 615 -31.50 3.93 11.52
CA GLU A 615 -31.58 5.34 11.89
C GLU A 615 -31.45 5.56 13.40
N ALA A 616 -32.16 4.79 14.22
CA ALA A 616 -32.22 4.96 15.68
C ALA A 616 -30.94 4.49 16.39
N LEU A 617 -30.30 3.43 15.92
CA LEU A 617 -28.94 3.00 16.32
C LEU A 617 -27.89 4.09 16.07
N SER A 618 -28.13 4.92 15.07
CA SER A 618 -27.30 6.09 14.78
C SER A 618 -27.69 7.33 15.63
N ALA A 619 -28.91 7.41 16.18
CA ALA A 619 -29.52 8.69 16.57
C ALA A 619 -29.02 9.38 17.86
N ALA A 620 -28.89 8.69 19.00
CA ALA A 620 -28.96 9.34 20.33
C ALA A 620 -27.64 9.96 20.86
N ALA A 621 -27.02 10.86 20.11
CA ALA A 621 -25.89 11.67 20.58
C ALA A 621 -26.03 13.18 20.26
N SER A 622 -27.26 13.67 20.13
CA SER A 622 -27.52 15.11 19.89
C SER A 622 -27.65 15.89 21.19
N THR A 623 -26.66 16.72 21.51
CA THR A 623 -26.74 17.75 22.57
C THR A 623 -27.34 19.06 22.08
N ALA A 624 -28.24 19.00 21.08
CA ALA A 624 -29.06 20.16 20.71
C ALA A 624 -30.08 20.47 21.83
N PRO A 625 -30.22 21.74 22.26
CA PRO A 625 -31.21 22.09 23.29
C PRO A 625 -32.63 21.79 22.81
N GLN A 626 -33.36 20.94 23.52
CA GLN A 626 -34.77 20.69 23.23
C GLN A 626 -35.61 21.91 23.64
N THR A 627 -36.21 22.60 22.67
CA THR A 627 -37.26 23.59 22.92
C THR A 627 -38.53 22.88 23.39
N VAL A 628 -38.76 22.89 24.70
CA VAL A 628 -40.02 22.42 25.30
C VAL A 628 -41.14 23.39 24.91
N GLN A 629 -42.00 23.00 23.95
CA GLN A 629 -43.26 23.70 23.72
C GLN A 629 -44.35 23.12 24.63
N GLY A 630 -44.60 23.84 25.72
CA GLY A 630 -45.75 23.60 26.59
C GLY A 630 -47.07 23.93 25.90
N THR A 631 -48.11 23.23 26.34
CA THR A 631 -49.49 23.33 25.85
C THR A 631 -50.10 24.73 25.95
N ALA A 632 -50.70 25.21 24.86
CA ALA A 632 -51.74 26.25 24.90
C ALA A 632 -52.81 25.98 23.83
N SER A 633 -54.08 26.10 24.20
CA SER A 633 -55.25 25.86 23.36
C SER A 633 -55.88 27.18 22.89
N GLN A 634 -56.25 27.26 21.61
CA GLN A 634 -57.37 28.01 20.99
C GLN A 634 -57.11 28.06 19.46
N ALA A 635 -57.91 27.44 18.58
CA ALA A 635 -59.32 27.66 18.24
C ALA A 635 -59.55 28.71 17.12
N ALA A 636 -59.65 28.20 15.87
CA ALA A 636 -60.49 28.72 14.75
C ALA A 636 -60.08 30.07 14.07
N PRO A 637 -60.66 30.41 12.88
CA PRO A 637 -60.96 29.57 11.70
C PRO A 637 -60.67 30.23 10.32
N GLY A 638 -60.76 29.44 9.24
CA GLY A 638 -61.08 29.92 7.87
C GLY A 638 -59.90 30.43 7.03
N THR A 639 -59.97 30.45 5.69
CA THR A 639 -61.07 30.06 4.77
C THR A 639 -60.54 29.86 3.34
N ALA A 640 -61.24 29.03 2.54
CA ALA A 640 -61.22 28.95 1.06
C ALA A 640 -59.84 28.75 0.35
N SER A 641 -59.54 27.62 -0.31
CA SER A 641 -60.27 26.94 -1.40
C SER A 641 -60.39 27.76 -2.68
N GLN A 642 -59.68 27.34 -3.73
CA GLN A 642 -60.17 27.22 -5.11
C GLN A 642 -59.16 26.38 -5.93
N THR A 643 -59.51 25.15 -6.35
CA THR A 643 -60.01 24.77 -7.69
C THR A 643 -58.99 24.86 -8.83
N ALA A 644 -59.03 24.03 -9.87
CA ALA A 644 -59.62 22.70 -10.10
C ALA A 644 -59.30 22.32 -11.56
N ARG A 645 -59.24 21.00 -11.85
CA ARG A 645 -59.26 20.39 -13.21
C ARG A 645 -58.04 20.69 -14.10
N GLY A 646 -57.57 19.76 -14.92
CA GLY A 646 -57.97 18.34 -15.04
C GLY A 646 -57.72 17.78 -16.43
N ALA A 647 -58.09 16.49 -16.60
CA ALA A 647 -58.10 15.72 -17.85
C ALA A 647 -56.71 15.49 -18.51
N ALA A 648 -56.45 14.44 -19.27
CA ALA A 648 -56.98 13.07 -19.43
C ALA A 648 -55.87 12.31 -20.24
N SER A 649 -55.77 10.99 -20.39
CA SER A 649 -56.81 10.00 -20.69
C SER A 649 -56.18 8.58 -20.72
N GLN A 650 -56.91 7.57 -20.23
CA GLN A 650 -57.11 6.19 -20.75
C GLN A 650 -55.90 5.34 -21.26
N ALA A 651 -55.87 4.00 -21.14
CA ALA A 651 -56.94 3.01 -20.96
C ALA A 651 -56.54 1.76 -20.12
N ALA A 652 -57.52 0.91 -19.81
CA ALA A 652 -57.44 -0.34 -19.02
C ALA A 652 -57.69 -1.58 -19.97
N PRO A 653 -58.10 -2.82 -19.55
CA PRO A 653 -58.38 -3.38 -18.21
C PRO A 653 -57.98 -4.88 -17.98
N SER A 654 -58.47 -5.45 -16.85
CA SER A 654 -58.87 -6.87 -16.61
C SER A 654 -57.78 -7.91 -16.22
N THR A 655 -58.00 -8.93 -15.35
CA THR A 655 -59.18 -9.33 -14.53
C THR A 655 -58.83 -10.29 -13.37
N ALA A 656 -59.81 -10.49 -12.46
CA ALA A 656 -60.13 -11.70 -11.65
C ALA A 656 -59.73 -11.76 -10.17
N SER A 657 -60.65 -12.29 -9.35
CA SER A 657 -60.59 -12.43 -7.87
C SER A 657 -61.17 -13.82 -7.44
N PRO A 658 -61.48 -14.14 -6.16
CA PRO A 658 -60.98 -15.32 -5.43
C PRO A 658 -62.10 -16.40 -5.21
N PRO A 659 -62.00 -17.41 -4.31
CA PRO A 659 -62.06 -17.20 -2.84
C PRO A 659 -61.27 -18.21 -1.94
N GLU A 660 -61.37 -17.99 -0.63
CA GLU A 660 -61.22 -18.95 0.50
C GLU A 660 -62.36 -20.03 0.51
N PRO A 661 -62.56 -20.96 1.50
CA PRO A 661 -62.00 -21.07 2.89
C PRO A 661 -61.73 -22.49 3.46
N GLY A 662 -61.32 -22.58 4.75
CA GLY A 662 -61.45 -23.82 5.55
C GLY A 662 -60.70 -23.85 6.91
N ALA A 663 -61.43 -23.96 8.03
CA ALA A 663 -60.91 -24.23 9.40
C ALA A 663 -60.68 -25.76 9.63
N VAL A 664 -60.25 -26.35 10.77
CA VAL A 664 -60.58 -26.16 12.21
C VAL A 664 -59.58 -26.89 13.17
N SER A 665 -59.51 -26.45 14.44
CA SER A 665 -59.38 -27.24 15.70
C SER A 665 -58.04 -27.74 16.29
N GLN A 666 -57.80 -27.29 17.55
CA GLN A 666 -57.55 -28.05 18.81
C GLN A 666 -56.78 -29.40 18.75
N ALA A 667 -55.82 -29.73 19.64
CA ALA A 667 -55.94 -29.71 21.11
C ALA A 667 -54.58 -29.96 21.85
N ALA A 668 -54.57 -29.72 23.17
CA ALA A 668 -53.53 -30.12 24.15
C ALA A 668 -53.75 -31.60 24.62
N PRO A 669 -53.17 -32.17 25.72
CA PRO A 669 -52.28 -31.61 26.77
C PRO A 669 -51.16 -32.55 27.31
N GLY A 670 -50.47 -32.14 28.39
CA GLY A 670 -50.22 -33.09 29.52
C GLY A 670 -48.89 -33.08 30.28
N GLY A 671 -48.76 -32.23 31.32
CA GLY A 671 -48.12 -32.51 32.64
C GLY A 671 -46.64 -32.97 32.75
N THR A 672 -46.02 -33.12 33.93
CA THR A 672 -46.32 -32.60 35.29
C THR A 672 -45.12 -32.86 36.23
N ALA A 673 -44.97 -32.02 37.28
CA ALA A 673 -44.14 -32.22 38.50
C ALA A 673 -42.59 -32.26 38.34
N SER A 674 -41.72 -31.59 39.14
CA SER A 674 -41.69 -31.00 40.50
C SER A 674 -40.90 -31.83 41.53
N ARG A 675 -40.22 -31.09 42.46
CA ARG A 675 -39.60 -31.48 43.77
C ARG A 675 -38.07 -31.66 43.78
N THR A 676 -37.29 -30.70 44.31
CA THR A 676 -36.88 -30.43 45.74
C THR A 676 -35.80 -31.40 46.26
N THR A 677 -34.79 -31.07 47.11
CA THR A 677 -34.66 -29.96 48.10
C THR A 677 -33.20 -29.78 48.63
N GLN A 678 -32.80 -28.52 48.87
CA GLN A 678 -32.04 -27.96 50.03
C GLN A 678 -30.75 -28.58 50.65
N GLY A 679 -29.78 -27.68 50.91
CA GLY A 679 -29.01 -27.55 52.18
C GLY A 679 -27.62 -28.19 52.25
N ALA A 680 -26.61 -27.67 52.98
CA ALA A 680 -26.41 -26.39 53.68
C ALA A 680 -24.88 -26.19 53.99
N ALA A 681 -24.44 -24.99 54.41
CA ALA A 681 -23.04 -24.68 54.80
C ALA A 681 -22.71 -25.08 56.27
N PRO A 682 -21.43 -25.14 56.73
CA PRO A 682 -20.63 -23.94 57.09
C PRO A 682 -19.07 -24.03 56.89
N GLY A 683 -18.29 -22.98 57.25
CA GLY A 683 -16.80 -22.97 57.33
C GLY A 683 -16.25 -23.32 58.73
N PRO A 684 -15.02 -22.90 59.20
CA PRO A 684 -14.03 -21.96 58.63
C PRO A 684 -12.50 -22.35 58.83
N ALA A 685 -11.58 -21.36 58.69
CA ALA A 685 -10.12 -21.30 59.10
C ALA A 685 -9.09 -22.12 58.25
N ASP A 686 -7.86 -21.67 57.93
CA ASP A 686 -6.84 -21.03 58.81
C ASP A 686 -5.72 -20.25 58.03
N GLN A 687 -4.83 -19.53 58.74
CA GLN A 687 -3.56 -18.91 58.22
C GLN A 687 -2.31 -19.56 58.88
N PRO A 688 -1.08 -19.37 58.34
CA PRO A 688 -0.16 -18.40 58.98
C PRO A 688 0.82 -17.67 58.01
N ALA A 689 1.64 -16.77 58.56
CA ALA A 689 2.51 -15.81 57.84
C ALA A 689 4.03 -16.00 58.09
N SER A 690 4.90 -15.41 57.25
CA SER A 690 6.18 -14.75 57.64
C SER A 690 7.02 -14.23 56.45
N GLY A 691 7.72 -13.10 56.61
CA GLY A 691 8.81 -12.61 55.73
C GLY A 691 10.20 -13.16 56.11
N PRO A 692 11.32 -12.70 55.49
CA PRO A 692 11.92 -11.41 55.90
C PRO A 692 12.66 -10.61 54.77
N SER A 693 13.57 -9.70 55.16
CA SER A 693 13.99 -8.49 54.43
C SER A 693 15.53 -8.27 54.27
N GLY A 694 15.93 -7.48 53.25
CA GLY A 694 17.22 -6.75 53.19
C GLY A 694 18.43 -7.51 52.59
N PRO A 695 19.56 -6.84 52.22
CA PRO A 695 20.07 -5.55 52.73
C PRO A 695 20.46 -4.50 51.64
N SER A 696 21.23 -3.46 52.02
CA SER A 696 21.41 -2.19 51.29
C SER A 696 22.85 -1.61 51.30
N GLY A 697 23.14 -0.68 50.37
CA GLY A 697 24.30 0.26 50.41
C GLY A 697 25.48 -0.08 49.48
N PRO A 698 26.43 0.87 49.21
CA PRO A 698 26.62 2.19 49.84
C PRO A 698 26.61 3.40 48.85
N SER A 699 26.95 4.60 49.33
CA SER A 699 26.83 5.89 48.61
C SER A 699 27.97 6.89 48.87
N GLY A 700 28.13 7.88 47.97
CA GLY A 700 28.92 9.12 48.17
C GLY A 700 30.05 9.37 47.14
N PRO A 701 30.58 10.60 47.00
CA PRO A 701 30.17 11.89 47.59
C PRO A 701 29.80 12.98 46.54
N SER A 702 29.41 14.17 47.00
CA SER A 702 29.03 15.34 46.18
C SER A 702 30.01 16.52 46.28
N GLY A 703 30.04 17.38 45.25
CA GLY A 703 30.79 18.64 45.20
C GLY A 703 30.17 19.65 44.20
N PRO A 704 30.41 20.97 44.32
CA PRO A 704 29.43 21.97 43.86
C PRO A 704 29.86 22.88 42.69
N SER A 705 28.87 23.25 41.86
CA SER A 705 28.85 24.42 40.96
C SER A 705 27.37 24.73 40.65
N GLY A 706 26.84 25.95 40.75
CA GLY A 706 27.22 27.15 39.98
C GLY A 706 26.10 27.43 38.96
N PRO A 707 25.32 28.53 39.06
CA PRO A 707 24.01 28.61 38.39
C PRO A 707 24.10 29.10 36.92
N PRO A 708 23.52 28.37 35.94
CA PRO A 708 23.30 28.89 34.61
C PRO A 708 21.99 29.71 34.52
N ARG A 709 22.05 30.81 33.77
CA ARG A 709 20.92 31.71 33.47
C ARG A 709 19.92 31.06 32.48
N PRO A 710 18.65 31.48 32.46
CA PRO A 710 17.60 30.74 31.75
C PRO A 710 17.71 30.87 30.23
N SER A 711 17.71 29.74 29.53
CA SER A 711 17.34 29.69 28.11
C SER A 711 15.82 29.65 28.00
N THR A 712 15.24 30.62 27.27
CA THR A 712 13.80 30.68 27.00
C THR A 712 13.42 29.64 25.96
N ALA A 713 13.29 28.38 26.39
CA ALA A 713 12.53 27.39 25.66
C ALA A 713 11.05 27.82 25.69
N SER A 714 10.49 28.18 24.52
CA SER A 714 9.05 28.38 24.39
C SER A 714 8.35 27.08 24.75
N ALA A 715 7.69 27.06 25.91
CA ALA A 715 6.96 25.89 26.36
C ALA A 715 5.81 25.64 25.39
N ARG A 716 5.80 24.44 24.78
CA ARG A 716 4.55 23.90 24.24
C ARG A 716 3.51 23.97 25.36
N PRO A 717 2.30 24.51 25.14
CA PRO A 717 1.25 24.38 26.12
C PRO A 717 1.04 22.88 26.39
N PRO A 718 0.79 22.47 27.65
CA PRO A 718 0.49 21.08 27.94
C PRO A 718 -0.71 20.69 27.07
N SER A 719 -0.61 19.55 26.38
CA SER A 719 -1.72 19.01 25.61
C SER A 719 -2.90 18.87 26.56
N ALA A 720 -3.97 19.62 26.31
CA ALA A 720 -5.23 19.40 27.00
C ALA A 720 -5.61 17.94 26.78
N VAL A 721 -5.57 17.14 27.85
CA VAL A 721 -6.10 15.79 27.84
C VAL A 721 -7.61 15.95 27.65
N ARG A 722 -8.05 15.84 26.38
CA ARG A 722 -9.48 15.76 26.08
C ARG A 722 -10.02 14.53 26.79
N ALA A 723 -11.18 14.70 27.44
CA ALA A 723 -11.94 13.60 27.99
C ALA A 723 -12.32 12.60 26.87
N PRO A 724 -12.58 11.32 27.19
CA PRO A 724 -12.99 10.32 26.21
C PRO A 724 -14.44 10.56 25.75
N GLU A 725 -14.65 11.54 24.88
CA GLU A 725 -15.92 11.77 24.19
C GLU A 725 -15.99 10.89 22.94
N GLY A 726 -16.50 9.67 23.11
CA GLY A 726 -16.65 8.69 22.03
C GLY A 726 -17.69 7.64 22.37
N ALA A 727 -18.97 7.95 22.15
CA ALA A 727 -20.02 6.93 22.17
C ALA A 727 -19.74 5.93 21.02
N HIS A 728 -19.47 4.66 21.38
CA HIS A 728 -19.14 3.61 20.42
C HIS A 728 -20.34 3.33 19.50
N LEU A 729 -20.22 3.69 18.22
CA LEU A 729 -21.30 3.55 17.25
C LEU A 729 -21.40 2.09 16.80
N ILE A 730 -22.54 1.45 17.01
CA ILE A 730 -22.73 0.06 16.59
C ILE A 730 -23.08 0.05 15.08
N PRO A 731 -22.30 -0.64 14.22
CA PRO A 731 -22.65 -0.79 12.81
C PRO A 731 -23.80 -1.79 12.62
N ALA A 732 -24.78 -1.41 11.80
CA ALA A 732 -25.94 -2.23 11.45
C ALA A 732 -25.86 -2.72 9.98
N TYR A 733 -26.19 -3.99 9.77
CA TYR A 733 -26.10 -4.68 8.50
C TYR A 733 -27.44 -5.35 8.14
N PRO A 734 -27.91 -5.23 6.88
CA PRO A 734 -29.21 -5.75 6.47
C PRO A 734 -29.20 -7.27 6.15
N ALA A 735 -28.11 -7.97 6.46
CA ALA A 735 -27.90 -9.40 6.19
C ALA A 735 -26.76 -9.95 7.07
N ALA A 736 -26.90 -11.19 7.53
CA ALA A 736 -25.95 -11.82 8.45
C ALA A 736 -24.57 -12.03 7.81
N GLU A 737 -24.54 -12.52 6.58
CA GLU A 737 -23.33 -12.80 5.79
C GLU A 737 -22.47 -11.55 5.62
N ARG A 738 -23.09 -10.37 5.56
CA ARG A 738 -22.40 -9.09 5.38
C ARG A 738 -21.77 -8.56 6.68
N ALA A 739 -22.47 -8.69 7.80
CA ALA A 739 -21.89 -8.40 9.12
C ALA A 739 -20.72 -9.34 9.42
N VAL A 740 -20.95 -10.64 9.22
CA VAL A 740 -19.99 -11.69 9.53
C VAL A 740 -18.75 -11.62 8.62
N ARG A 741 -18.90 -11.33 7.32
CA ARG A 741 -17.75 -11.09 6.43
C ARG A 741 -16.92 -9.88 6.86
N ALA A 742 -17.56 -8.77 7.23
CA ALA A 742 -16.86 -7.60 7.75
C ALA A 742 -16.10 -7.94 9.04
N LEU A 743 -16.70 -8.74 9.93
CA LEU A 743 -16.06 -9.24 11.15
C LEU A 743 -14.91 -10.20 10.86
N GLY A 744 -15.05 -11.12 9.91
CA GLY A 744 -13.99 -12.05 9.48
C GLY A 744 -12.75 -11.33 8.97
N GLU A 745 -12.93 -10.32 8.11
CA GLU A 745 -11.85 -9.44 7.64
C GLU A 745 -11.21 -8.65 8.79
N ALA A 746 -11.99 -8.17 9.77
CA ALA A 746 -11.46 -7.49 10.96
C ALA A 746 -10.68 -8.43 11.89
N VAL A 747 -11.11 -9.69 12.06
CA VAL A 747 -10.39 -10.74 12.82
C VAL A 747 -9.07 -11.09 12.13
N ALA A 748 -9.09 -11.31 10.81
CA ALA A 748 -7.90 -11.61 10.03
C ALA A 748 -6.86 -10.48 10.10
N TYR A 749 -7.31 -9.23 9.97
CA TYR A 749 -6.46 -8.05 10.13
C TYR A 749 -5.94 -7.87 11.57
N ALA A 750 -6.78 -8.10 12.59
CA ALA A 750 -6.35 -8.04 13.99
C ALA A 750 -5.28 -9.09 14.30
N GLN A 751 -5.40 -10.30 13.76
CA GLN A 751 -4.38 -11.34 13.84
C GLN A 751 -3.09 -10.91 13.13
N TRP A 752 -3.18 -10.47 11.86
CA TRP A 752 -2.03 -9.98 11.11
C TRP A 752 -1.29 -8.86 11.85
N ARG A 753 -2.02 -7.92 12.47
CA ARG A 753 -1.41 -6.80 13.20
C ARG A 753 -0.66 -7.24 14.46
N ARG A 754 -1.11 -8.32 15.12
CA ARG A 754 -0.39 -8.95 16.25
C ARG A 754 0.87 -9.66 15.77
N GLU A 755 0.79 -10.41 14.67
CA GLU A 755 1.94 -11.11 14.07
C GLU A 755 2.99 -10.11 13.53
N ALA A 756 2.56 -9.01 12.90
CA ALA A 756 3.43 -7.98 12.34
C ALA A 756 4.15 -7.13 13.42
N ALA A 757 3.70 -7.14 14.66
CA ALA A 757 4.34 -6.43 15.78
C ALA A 757 5.66 -7.08 16.24
N ASP A 758 5.85 -8.37 15.94
CA ASP A 758 7.05 -9.15 16.25
C ASP A 758 7.60 -9.78 14.95
N PRO A 759 8.36 -9.01 14.14
CA PRO A 759 8.79 -9.46 12.82
C PRO A 759 9.80 -10.62 12.91
N GLY A 760 9.68 -11.57 11.99
CA GLY A 760 10.68 -12.61 11.79
C GLY A 760 12.04 -12.04 11.38
N ARG A 761 13.08 -12.87 11.47
CA ARG A 761 14.45 -12.55 11.07
C ARG A 761 14.81 -13.27 9.78
N VAL A 762 15.57 -12.62 8.91
CA VAL A 762 16.21 -13.28 7.77
C VAL A 762 17.50 -13.90 8.28
N PRO A 763 17.69 -15.23 8.27
CA PRO A 763 18.90 -15.84 8.81
C PRO A 763 20.16 -15.45 8.04
N GLU A 764 21.29 -15.54 8.73
CA GLU A 764 22.65 -15.48 8.16
C GLU A 764 23.22 -16.90 8.18
N TYR A 765 23.99 -17.25 7.14
CA TYR A 765 24.57 -18.57 6.95
C TYR A 765 26.07 -18.40 6.66
N GLU A 766 26.92 -19.02 7.48
CA GLU A 766 28.39 -18.95 7.32
C GLU A 766 28.93 -19.80 6.16
N ASP A 767 28.10 -20.68 5.59
CA ASP A 767 28.47 -21.64 4.54
C ASP A 767 28.19 -21.14 3.10
N ILE A 768 27.73 -19.89 2.92
CA ILE A 768 27.40 -19.30 1.62
C ILE A 768 28.63 -18.66 0.95
N ASP A 769 28.95 -19.08 -0.28
CA ASP A 769 29.97 -18.48 -1.15
C ASP A 769 29.34 -17.43 -2.10
N GLU A 770 28.89 -16.32 -1.52
CA GLU A 770 28.31 -15.17 -2.25
C GLU A 770 29.28 -14.63 -3.32
N LYS A 771 30.55 -14.43 -2.96
CA LYS A 771 31.57 -13.86 -3.84
C LYS A 771 31.86 -14.74 -5.05
N GLY A 772 31.96 -16.05 -4.84
CA GLY A 772 32.14 -17.00 -5.94
C GLY A 772 30.91 -17.09 -6.82
N ALA A 773 29.70 -17.09 -6.24
CA ALA A 773 28.45 -17.09 -7.00
C ALA A 773 28.34 -15.83 -7.89
N ALA A 774 28.62 -14.64 -7.36
CA ALA A 774 28.66 -13.39 -8.13
C ALA A 774 29.65 -13.45 -9.30
N GLN A 775 30.86 -13.98 -9.10
CA GLN A 775 31.86 -14.17 -10.17
C GLN A 775 31.36 -15.11 -11.29
N GLN A 776 30.69 -16.21 -10.92
CA GLN A 776 30.12 -17.16 -11.87
C GLN A 776 28.97 -16.52 -12.67
N ILE A 777 28.06 -15.81 -11.99
CA ILE A 777 26.94 -15.10 -12.63
C ILE A 777 27.44 -14.07 -13.63
N ALA A 778 28.41 -13.22 -13.24
CA ALA A 778 29.03 -12.25 -14.12
C ALA A 778 29.70 -12.91 -15.35
N GLY A 779 30.43 -14.01 -15.14
CA GLY A 779 31.06 -14.79 -16.21
C GLY A 779 30.08 -15.44 -17.20
N HIS A 780 28.86 -15.76 -16.76
CA HIS A 780 27.78 -16.25 -17.63
C HIS A 780 27.07 -15.11 -18.37
N LEU A 781 26.75 -13.99 -17.69
CA LEU A 781 26.09 -12.84 -18.31
C LEU A 781 26.97 -12.11 -19.34
N ALA A 782 28.29 -12.18 -19.21
CA ALA A 782 29.22 -11.72 -20.24
C ALA A 782 29.01 -12.41 -21.62
N ARG A 783 28.30 -13.55 -21.66
CA ARG A 783 28.00 -14.31 -22.88
C ARG A 783 26.66 -13.95 -23.53
N GLY A 784 25.81 -13.12 -22.90
CA GLY A 784 24.55 -12.66 -23.49
C GLY A 784 23.54 -12.07 -22.51
N GLN A 785 22.53 -11.36 -23.03
CA GLN A 785 21.53 -10.59 -22.26
C GLN A 785 20.48 -11.46 -21.50
N GLY A 786 20.59 -12.78 -21.53
CA GLY A 786 19.73 -13.68 -20.77
C GLY A 786 19.97 -15.14 -21.12
N LEU A 787 20.14 -15.99 -20.11
CA LEU A 787 20.58 -17.38 -20.27
C LEU A 787 19.87 -18.28 -19.25
N THR A 788 19.37 -19.44 -19.71
CA THR A 788 19.03 -20.56 -18.81
C THR A 788 20.28 -21.42 -18.65
N LEU A 789 20.73 -21.62 -17.41
CA LEU A 789 21.95 -22.37 -17.12
C LEU A 789 21.81 -23.86 -17.49
N GLY A 790 22.92 -24.49 -17.88
CA GLY A 790 23.00 -25.93 -18.01
C GLY A 790 22.84 -26.65 -16.67
N SER A 791 22.58 -27.96 -16.69
CA SER A 791 22.33 -28.74 -15.47
C SER A 791 23.51 -28.69 -14.49
N GLN A 792 24.75 -28.79 -14.99
CA GLN A 792 25.96 -28.73 -14.16
C GLN A 792 26.15 -27.33 -13.56
N GLU A 793 26.10 -26.28 -14.39
CA GLU A 793 26.21 -24.88 -13.98
C GLU A 793 25.15 -24.49 -12.94
N THR A 794 23.94 -25.04 -13.07
CA THR A 794 22.83 -24.91 -12.11
C THR A 794 23.17 -25.58 -10.77
N CYS A 795 23.70 -26.79 -10.78
CA CYS A 795 24.10 -27.50 -9.56
C CYS A 795 25.25 -26.77 -8.84
N ASP A 796 26.22 -26.25 -9.58
CA ASP A 796 27.39 -25.56 -9.03
C ASP A 796 26.99 -24.20 -8.41
N LEU A 797 26.09 -23.45 -9.05
CA LEU A 797 25.57 -22.19 -8.50
C LEU A 797 24.71 -22.41 -7.25
N LEU A 798 23.79 -23.40 -7.28
CA LEU A 798 22.95 -23.73 -6.13
C LEU A 798 23.75 -24.29 -4.95
N GLY A 799 24.79 -25.09 -5.24
CA GLY A 799 25.68 -25.66 -4.23
C GLY A 799 26.42 -24.61 -3.40
N ARG A 800 26.70 -23.43 -3.95
CA ARG A 800 27.32 -22.29 -3.23
C ARG A 800 26.43 -21.65 -2.19
N TYR A 801 25.13 -21.94 -2.21
CA TYR A 801 24.16 -21.53 -1.19
C TYR A 801 23.71 -22.71 -0.31
N GLY A 802 24.41 -23.86 -0.36
CA GLY A 802 24.06 -25.09 0.35
C GLY A 802 22.91 -25.90 -0.28
N VAL A 803 22.42 -25.51 -1.48
CA VAL A 803 21.30 -26.19 -2.13
C VAL A 803 21.81 -27.32 -3.02
N HIS A 804 21.85 -28.54 -2.45
CA HIS A 804 22.35 -29.72 -3.14
C HIS A 804 21.29 -30.40 -4.02
N VAL A 805 21.51 -30.34 -5.34
CA VAL A 805 20.68 -31.02 -6.36
C VAL A 805 21.24 -32.41 -6.66
N HIS A 806 20.40 -33.45 -6.61
CA HIS A 806 20.79 -34.82 -6.96
C HIS A 806 21.22 -34.88 -8.43
N ARG A 807 22.49 -35.20 -8.67
CA ARG A 807 23.05 -35.29 -10.02
C ARG A 807 22.33 -36.37 -10.84
N ALA A 808 21.90 -36.00 -12.05
CA ALA A 808 21.39 -36.92 -13.05
C ALA A 808 22.44 -37.07 -14.15
N LEU A 809 22.97 -38.28 -14.33
CA LEU A 809 24.03 -38.56 -15.28
C LEU A 809 23.45 -38.93 -16.65
N PRO A 810 23.93 -38.34 -17.77
CA PRO A 810 23.50 -38.71 -19.11
C PRO A 810 23.71 -40.19 -19.42
N ALA A 811 22.69 -40.81 -20.04
CA ALA A 811 22.69 -42.22 -20.42
C ALA A 811 22.31 -42.35 -21.90
N ALA A 812 23.24 -41.99 -22.79
CA ALA A 812 23.02 -41.99 -24.24
C ALA A 812 22.87 -43.41 -24.82
N THR A 813 23.43 -44.41 -24.13
CA THR A 813 23.31 -45.84 -24.43
C THR A 813 22.96 -46.64 -23.15
N PRO A 814 22.55 -47.92 -23.27
CA PRO A 814 22.38 -48.81 -22.11
C PRO A 814 23.67 -49.03 -21.31
N ASP A 815 24.84 -48.98 -21.95
CA ASP A 815 26.14 -49.13 -21.28
C ASP A 815 26.52 -47.87 -20.49
N ASP A 816 26.22 -46.68 -21.02
CA ASP A 816 26.32 -45.42 -20.26
C ASP A 816 25.37 -45.42 -19.06
N ALA A 817 24.15 -45.94 -19.23
CA ALA A 817 23.18 -46.09 -18.14
C ALA A 817 23.75 -46.97 -17.01
N ALA A 818 24.32 -48.13 -17.36
CA ALA A 818 24.95 -49.03 -16.40
C ALA A 818 26.20 -48.42 -15.74
N ALA A 819 27.04 -47.69 -16.48
CA ALA A 819 28.19 -46.98 -15.93
C ALA A 819 27.77 -45.86 -14.96
N ALA A 820 26.73 -45.09 -15.31
CA ALA A 820 26.14 -44.09 -14.45
C ALA A 820 25.56 -44.70 -13.17
N ALA A 821 24.81 -45.81 -13.28
CA ALA A 821 24.24 -46.50 -12.14
C ALA A 821 25.30 -47.08 -11.19
N ARG A 822 26.40 -47.66 -11.73
CA ARG A 822 27.55 -48.08 -10.91
C ARG A 822 28.27 -46.92 -10.22
N THR A 823 28.22 -45.72 -10.80
CA THR A 823 28.80 -44.50 -10.20
C THR A 823 27.90 -43.91 -9.10
N ILE A 824 26.59 -44.04 -9.24
CA ILE A 824 25.58 -43.51 -8.30
C ILE A 824 25.34 -44.47 -7.13
N GLY A 825 25.35 -45.78 -7.39
CA GLY A 825 24.86 -46.82 -6.50
C GLY A 825 23.38 -47.14 -6.71
N TYR A 826 23.03 -48.43 -6.59
CA TYR A 826 21.64 -48.91 -6.68
C TYR A 826 20.91 -48.76 -5.32
N PRO A 827 19.57 -48.56 -5.30
CA PRO A 827 18.66 -48.50 -6.43
C PRO A 827 18.65 -47.14 -7.16
N VAL A 828 18.40 -47.17 -8.46
CA VAL A 828 18.39 -45.98 -9.33
C VAL A 828 17.04 -45.79 -10.05
N ALA A 829 16.83 -44.57 -10.55
CA ALA A 829 15.78 -44.22 -11.48
C ALA A 829 16.35 -43.93 -12.87
N LEU A 830 15.68 -44.40 -13.91
CA LEU A 830 15.92 -44.02 -15.31
C LEU A 830 14.80 -43.10 -15.77
N LYS A 831 15.13 -41.90 -16.26
CA LYS A 831 14.12 -40.90 -16.71
C LYS A 831 14.48 -40.27 -18.05
N ALA A 832 13.47 -40.07 -18.90
CA ALA A 832 13.59 -39.28 -20.12
C ALA A 832 13.60 -37.78 -19.78
N THR A 833 14.45 -36.99 -20.45
CA THR A 833 14.54 -35.53 -20.25
C THR A 833 14.13 -34.72 -21.49
N ALA A 834 13.51 -35.36 -22.47
CA ALA A 834 12.87 -34.73 -23.62
C ALA A 834 11.81 -33.70 -23.20
N PRO A 835 11.78 -32.47 -23.76
CA PRO A 835 10.86 -31.42 -23.32
C PRO A 835 9.37 -31.79 -23.28
N HIS A 836 8.92 -32.69 -24.16
CA HIS A 836 7.52 -33.14 -24.24
C HIS A 836 7.16 -34.26 -23.24
N LEU A 837 8.14 -34.88 -22.57
CA LEU A 837 7.95 -35.89 -21.51
C LEU A 837 8.28 -35.36 -20.10
N ARG A 838 8.88 -34.16 -19.99
CA ARG A 838 9.13 -33.51 -18.70
C ARG A 838 7.82 -33.26 -17.95
N HIS A 839 7.83 -33.49 -16.64
CA HIS A 839 6.67 -33.33 -15.75
C HIS A 839 5.45 -34.22 -16.12
N ARG A 840 5.65 -35.24 -16.97
CA ARG A 840 4.62 -36.22 -17.39
C ARG A 840 4.96 -37.64 -16.97
N ALA A 841 5.10 -37.85 -15.66
CA ALA A 841 5.34 -39.17 -15.08
C ALA A 841 4.17 -40.16 -15.33
N ASP A 842 2.96 -39.62 -15.51
CA ASP A 842 1.74 -40.35 -15.92
C ASP A 842 1.89 -41.06 -17.27
N LEU A 843 2.72 -40.54 -18.17
CA LEU A 843 3.01 -41.16 -19.46
C LEU A 843 4.05 -42.28 -19.36
N GLY A 844 4.62 -42.58 -18.18
CA GLY A 844 5.61 -43.64 -18.04
C GLY A 844 7.00 -43.31 -18.60
N GLY A 845 7.34 -42.02 -18.75
CA GLY A 845 8.70 -41.56 -19.11
C GLY A 845 9.75 -41.70 -18.00
N VAL A 846 9.39 -42.35 -16.88
CA VAL A 846 10.24 -42.60 -15.71
C VAL A 846 10.10 -44.07 -15.31
N ARG A 847 11.21 -44.69 -14.91
CA ARG A 847 11.28 -46.03 -14.29
C ARG A 847 12.02 -45.86 -12.96
N LEU A 848 11.39 -46.29 -11.88
CA LEU A 848 11.86 -46.11 -10.50
C LEU A 848 12.27 -47.46 -9.89
N ASP A 849 13.01 -47.40 -8.79
CA ASP A 849 13.35 -48.57 -7.94
C ASP A 849 14.06 -49.70 -8.68
N LEU A 850 14.88 -49.35 -9.68
CA LEU A 850 15.69 -50.30 -10.43
C LEU A 850 16.82 -50.75 -9.53
N ALA A 851 16.79 -52.01 -9.07
CA ALA A 851 17.70 -52.51 -8.03
C ALA A 851 19.04 -53.05 -8.56
N ASP A 852 19.14 -53.32 -9.86
CA ASP A 852 20.31 -53.93 -10.49
C ASP A 852 20.46 -53.53 -11.98
N GLU A 853 21.57 -53.97 -12.60
CA GLU A 853 21.89 -53.66 -14.00
C GLU A 853 20.98 -54.37 -15.02
N GLU A 854 20.42 -55.53 -14.68
CA GLU A 854 19.50 -56.26 -15.56
C GLU A 854 18.17 -55.53 -15.67
N GLN A 855 17.61 -55.13 -14.53
CA GLN A 855 16.40 -54.30 -14.44
C GLN A 855 16.59 -52.97 -15.18
N LEU A 856 17.74 -52.31 -15.00
CA LEU A 856 18.04 -51.05 -15.67
C LEU A 856 18.12 -51.20 -17.20
N ARG A 857 18.78 -52.25 -17.71
CA ARG A 857 18.88 -52.50 -19.15
C ARG A 857 17.53 -52.86 -19.77
N ARG A 858 16.71 -53.65 -19.08
CA ARG A 858 15.32 -53.96 -19.48
C ARG A 858 14.47 -52.69 -19.54
N ALA A 859 14.48 -51.90 -18.47
CA ALA A 859 13.76 -50.63 -18.37
C ALA A 859 14.20 -49.61 -19.44
N TYR A 860 15.48 -49.61 -19.82
CA TYR A 860 16.00 -48.77 -20.92
C TYR A 860 15.44 -49.19 -22.27
N ALA A 861 15.46 -50.48 -22.58
CA ALA A 861 14.92 -51.02 -23.83
C ALA A 861 13.43 -50.66 -23.98
N GLU A 862 12.61 -50.98 -22.95
CA GLU A 862 11.18 -50.63 -22.90
C GLU A 862 10.93 -49.13 -23.11
N LEU A 863 11.70 -48.27 -22.44
CA LEU A 863 11.55 -46.82 -22.52
C LEU A 863 11.88 -46.29 -23.93
N THR A 864 12.87 -46.87 -24.62
CA THR A 864 13.18 -46.53 -26.01
C THR A 864 12.19 -47.11 -27.03
N GLU A 865 11.60 -48.27 -26.75
CA GLU A 865 10.58 -48.89 -27.60
C GLU A 865 9.26 -48.11 -27.54
N LEU A 866 8.84 -47.68 -26.34
CA LEU A 866 7.59 -46.95 -26.12
C LEU A 866 7.63 -45.49 -26.58
N PHE A 867 8.76 -44.79 -26.43
CA PHE A 867 8.82 -43.34 -26.60
C PHE A 867 9.78 -42.84 -27.70
N GLY A 868 10.58 -43.72 -28.31
CA GLY A 868 11.43 -43.38 -29.47
C GLY A 868 12.92 -43.38 -29.18
N LYS A 869 13.70 -42.74 -30.06
CA LYS A 869 15.16 -42.92 -30.08
C LYS A 869 15.85 -42.22 -28.89
N PRO A 870 16.95 -42.78 -28.34
CA PRO A 870 17.71 -42.16 -27.24
C PRO A 870 18.09 -40.68 -27.47
N ALA A 871 18.40 -40.28 -28.70
CA ALA A 871 18.74 -38.89 -29.04
C ALA A 871 17.56 -37.90 -28.83
N GLU A 872 16.33 -38.38 -28.99
CA GLU A 872 15.09 -37.62 -28.79
C GLU A 872 14.71 -37.63 -27.29
N LEU A 873 14.80 -38.80 -26.65
CA LEU A 873 14.42 -39.03 -25.25
C LEU A 873 15.38 -38.40 -24.23
N ARG A 874 16.67 -38.32 -24.56
CA ARG A 874 17.77 -37.86 -23.70
C ARG A 874 17.69 -38.52 -22.31
N PRO A 875 17.92 -39.85 -22.21
CA PRO A 875 17.79 -40.58 -20.95
C PRO A 875 18.87 -40.13 -19.96
N VAL A 876 18.52 -40.12 -18.68
CA VAL A 876 19.47 -39.90 -17.59
C VAL A 876 19.19 -40.89 -16.45
N VAL A 877 20.24 -41.28 -15.74
CA VAL A 877 20.16 -42.09 -14.51
C VAL A 877 20.38 -41.18 -13.30
N GLN A 878 19.58 -41.37 -12.25
CA GLN A 878 19.64 -40.63 -11.00
C GLN A 878 19.42 -41.59 -9.82
N GLY A 879 20.04 -41.33 -8.67
CA GLY A 879 19.82 -42.13 -7.46
C GLY A 879 18.40 -41.95 -6.91
N MET A 880 17.84 -43.00 -6.29
CA MET A 880 16.52 -42.92 -5.65
C MET A 880 16.52 -41.98 -4.44
N ALA A 881 15.47 -41.17 -4.30
CA ALA A 881 15.21 -40.41 -3.08
C ALA A 881 14.55 -41.28 -2.00
N PRO A 882 14.72 -40.95 -0.70
CA PRO A 882 13.87 -41.48 0.35
C PRO A 882 12.38 -41.17 0.07
N ARG A 883 11.48 -42.04 0.53
CA ARG A 883 10.04 -41.80 0.37
C ARG A 883 9.61 -40.58 1.18
N GLY A 884 8.90 -39.65 0.52
CA GLY A 884 8.49 -38.38 1.09
C GLY A 884 7.33 -37.76 0.31
N VAL A 885 7.05 -36.49 0.58
CA VAL A 885 6.06 -35.69 -0.16
C VAL A 885 6.77 -34.87 -1.22
N ASP A 886 6.33 -34.98 -2.48
CA ASP A 886 6.85 -34.17 -3.57
C ASP A 886 6.34 -32.73 -3.45
N THR A 887 7.26 -31.77 -3.47
CA THR A 887 6.97 -30.34 -3.38
C THR A 887 7.64 -29.55 -4.51
N VAL A 888 7.23 -28.30 -4.68
CA VAL A 888 7.78 -27.36 -5.66
C VAL A 888 8.18 -26.06 -4.98
N VAL A 889 9.39 -25.58 -5.28
CA VAL A 889 9.90 -24.27 -4.81
C VAL A 889 10.25 -23.44 -6.04
N ARG A 890 9.71 -22.22 -6.12
CA ARG A 890 9.92 -21.32 -7.27
C ARG A 890 10.22 -19.92 -6.79
N ALA A 891 11.30 -19.33 -7.26
CA ALA A 891 11.58 -17.91 -7.09
C ALA A 891 11.55 -17.20 -8.45
N VAL A 892 10.97 -16.01 -8.52
CA VAL A 892 10.85 -15.24 -9.76
C VAL A 892 10.93 -13.75 -9.48
N ILE A 893 11.68 -13.02 -10.31
CA ILE A 893 11.73 -11.55 -10.26
C ILE A 893 10.69 -10.98 -11.22
N ASP A 894 9.64 -10.37 -10.66
CA ASP A 894 8.65 -9.61 -11.40
C ASP A 894 9.05 -8.11 -11.48
N PRO A 895 9.00 -7.47 -12.67
CA PRO A 895 9.36 -6.05 -12.84
C PRO A 895 8.48 -5.03 -12.10
N ALA A 896 7.29 -5.45 -11.64
CA ALA A 896 6.34 -4.61 -10.93
C ALA A 896 6.27 -4.94 -9.43
N ALA A 897 6.33 -6.23 -9.06
CA ALA A 897 6.10 -6.70 -7.69
C ALA A 897 7.37 -7.04 -6.89
N GLY A 898 8.51 -7.32 -7.53
CA GLY A 898 9.72 -7.74 -6.81
C GLY A 898 10.09 -9.21 -7.01
N ALA A 899 11.08 -9.66 -6.25
CA ALA A 899 11.41 -11.07 -6.13
C ALA A 899 10.35 -11.75 -5.26
N VAL A 900 9.75 -12.83 -5.78
CA VAL A 900 8.67 -13.58 -5.13
C VAL A 900 9.09 -15.03 -4.99
N LEU A 901 9.14 -15.52 -3.75
CA LEU A 901 9.26 -16.95 -3.44
C LEU A 901 7.86 -17.57 -3.46
N SER A 902 7.75 -18.79 -3.99
CA SER A 902 6.51 -19.55 -4.08
C SER A 902 6.75 -21.00 -3.69
N PHE A 903 5.80 -21.58 -2.96
CA PHE A 903 5.85 -22.95 -2.47
C PHE A 903 4.49 -23.64 -2.69
N GLY A 904 4.52 -24.93 -3.01
CA GLY A 904 3.34 -25.79 -3.08
C GLY A 904 3.73 -27.26 -3.13
N LEU A 905 2.74 -28.15 -3.10
CA LEU A 905 2.98 -29.56 -3.37
C LEU A 905 3.08 -29.80 -4.89
N ALA A 906 3.86 -30.79 -5.31
CA ALA A 906 3.94 -31.16 -6.72
C ALA A 906 2.71 -31.97 -7.14
N GLY A 907 2.48 -32.05 -8.46
CA GLY A 907 1.41 -32.87 -9.05
C GLY A 907 0.31 -32.07 -9.75
N ALA A 908 -0.33 -32.69 -10.74
CA ALA A 908 -1.28 -32.05 -11.63
C ALA A 908 -2.52 -31.48 -10.91
N ALA A 909 -3.03 -32.17 -9.87
CA ALA A 909 -4.17 -31.70 -9.08
C ALA A 909 -3.85 -30.39 -8.34
N THR A 910 -2.67 -30.30 -7.70
CA THR A 910 -2.20 -29.10 -7.00
C THR A 910 -2.03 -27.92 -7.95
N GLN A 911 -1.47 -28.17 -9.13
CA GLN A 911 -1.32 -27.18 -10.20
C GLN A 911 -2.68 -26.68 -10.74
N LEU A 912 -3.63 -27.59 -11.00
CA LEU A 912 -4.98 -27.24 -11.48
C LEU A 912 -5.80 -26.47 -10.44
N LEU A 913 -5.67 -26.81 -9.15
CA LEU A 913 -6.34 -26.11 -8.05
C LEU A 913 -5.65 -24.78 -7.68
N GLY A 914 -4.48 -24.49 -8.25
CA GLY A 914 -3.68 -23.30 -7.91
C GLY A 914 -3.24 -23.27 -6.45
N ASP A 915 -3.00 -24.44 -5.83
CA ASP A 915 -2.66 -24.54 -4.41
C ASP A 915 -1.16 -24.27 -4.17
N MET A 916 -0.77 -23.02 -4.40
CA MET A 916 0.55 -22.49 -4.07
C MET A 916 0.42 -21.27 -3.16
N ALA A 917 1.34 -21.15 -2.23
CA ALA A 917 1.55 -19.96 -1.42
C ALA A 917 2.74 -19.15 -1.95
N HIS A 918 2.79 -17.86 -1.59
CA HIS A 918 3.79 -16.91 -2.07
C HIS A 918 4.29 -16.02 -0.92
N ARG A 919 5.52 -15.49 -1.01
CA ARG A 919 6.09 -14.43 -0.15
C ARG A 919 6.98 -13.50 -0.98
N LEU A 920 7.13 -12.25 -0.56
CA LEU A 920 8.21 -11.40 -1.07
C LEU A 920 9.57 -11.86 -0.51
N ILE A 921 10.62 -11.66 -1.30
CA ILE A 921 12.02 -11.85 -0.90
C ILE A 921 12.58 -10.48 -0.44
N PRO A 922 13.39 -10.42 0.64
CA PRO A 922 13.83 -11.55 1.48
C PRO A 922 12.74 -12.11 2.40
N VAL A 923 12.74 -13.43 2.55
CA VAL A 923 11.83 -14.22 3.38
C VAL A 923 12.44 -14.38 4.78
N THR A 924 11.64 -14.15 5.82
CA THR A 924 12.03 -14.41 7.22
C THR A 924 11.78 -15.85 7.66
N ASP A 925 12.40 -16.28 8.76
CA ASP A 925 12.10 -17.53 9.46
C ASP A 925 10.58 -17.78 9.62
N ARG A 926 9.85 -16.80 10.14
CA ARG A 926 8.39 -16.86 10.32
C ARG A 926 7.64 -16.89 9.00
N ASP A 927 8.13 -16.17 7.98
CA ASP A 927 7.55 -16.23 6.64
C ASP A 927 7.71 -17.61 6.00
N ALA A 928 8.82 -18.32 6.23
CA ALA A 928 9.03 -19.68 5.72
C ALA A 928 8.07 -20.69 6.36
N THR A 929 7.95 -20.72 7.70
CA THR A 929 6.97 -21.56 8.41
C THR A 929 5.54 -21.25 7.96
N SER A 930 5.20 -19.96 7.85
CA SER A 930 3.89 -19.49 7.43
C SER A 930 3.60 -19.80 5.96
N LEU A 931 4.61 -19.73 5.08
CA LEU A 931 4.52 -20.09 3.67
C LEU A 931 4.15 -21.57 3.50
N ILE A 932 4.85 -22.48 4.20
CA ILE A 932 4.56 -23.93 4.17
C ILE A 932 3.13 -24.22 4.67
N ARG A 933 2.74 -23.64 5.82
CA ARG A 933 1.43 -23.90 6.43
C ARG A 933 0.25 -23.28 5.67
N SER A 934 0.49 -22.27 4.83
CA SER A 934 -0.57 -21.55 4.09
C SER A 934 -1.09 -22.25 2.83
N VAL A 935 -0.47 -23.37 2.43
CA VAL A 935 -0.95 -24.23 1.32
C VAL A 935 -2.10 -25.11 1.82
N ARG A 936 -3.22 -25.23 1.09
CA ARG A 936 -4.41 -25.99 1.59
C ARG A 936 -4.10 -27.48 1.76
N THR A 937 -3.20 -28.01 0.96
CA THR A 937 -2.69 -29.39 1.04
C THR A 937 -1.58 -29.60 2.08
N ALA A 938 -1.18 -28.57 2.84
CA ALA A 938 -0.17 -28.67 3.91
C ALA A 938 -0.41 -29.78 4.96
N PRO A 939 -1.64 -30.21 5.32
CA PRO A 939 -1.84 -31.36 6.22
C PRO A 939 -1.16 -32.65 5.76
N LEU A 940 -0.90 -32.84 4.46
CA LEU A 940 -0.12 -33.97 3.95
C LEU A 940 1.33 -33.99 4.47
N LEU A 941 1.91 -32.81 4.74
CA LEU A 941 3.25 -32.64 5.31
C LEU A 941 3.31 -32.97 6.81
N PHE A 942 2.18 -32.90 7.52
CA PHE A 942 2.10 -32.99 8.98
C PHE A 942 1.38 -34.25 9.49
N GLY A 943 1.22 -35.28 8.65
CA GLY A 943 0.76 -36.61 9.08
C GLY A 943 -0.69 -37.00 8.72
N TRP A 944 -1.22 -36.51 7.60
CA TRP A 944 -2.56 -36.86 7.12
C TRP A 944 -2.76 -38.37 6.91
N ARG A 945 -3.87 -38.92 7.42
CA ARG A 945 -4.24 -40.35 7.31
C ARG A 945 -3.15 -41.33 7.80
N GLY A 946 -2.33 -40.91 8.76
CA GLY A 946 -1.30 -41.76 9.35
C GLY A 946 0.01 -41.83 8.56
N SER A 947 0.25 -40.93 7.61
CA SER A 947 1.60 -40.69 7.11
C SER A 947 2.51 -40.19 8.24
N ALA A 948 3.81 -40.44 8.14
CA ALA A 948 4.78 -39.77 8.99
C ALA A 948 4.85 -38.28 8.58
N PRO A 949 4.94 -37.34 9.54
CA PRO A 949 5.30 -35.95 9.25
C PRO A 949 6.63 -35.86 8.49
N VAL A 950 6.77 -34.86 7.62
CA VAL A 950 8.02 -34.58 6.90
C VAL A 950 8.94 -33.71 7.75
N ASP A 951 10.22 -33.67 7.38
CA ASP A 951 11.20 -32.74 7.93
C ASP A 951 10.92 -31.30 7.46
N ALA A 952 10.01 -30.64 8.18
CA ALA A 952 9.62 -29.27 7.89
C ALA A 952 10.77 -28.28 8.11
N ALA A 953 11.71 -28.56 9.03
CA ALA A 953 12.85 -27.68 9.29
C ALA A 953 13.83 -27.63 8.12
N ALA A 954 14.15 -28.80 7.54
CA ALA A 954 14.96 -28.87 6.31
C ALA A 954 14.29 -28.11 5.14
N LEU A 955 12.95 -28.19 5.04
CA LEU A 955 12.19 -27.47 4.02
C LEU A 955 12.17 -25.95 4.25
N GLU A 956 12.04 -25.49 5.50
CA GLU A 956 12.16 -24.07 5.87
C GLU A 956 13.56 -23.54 5.50
N GLU A 957 14.63 -24.27 5.85
CA GLU A 957 16.00 -23.88 5.50
C GLU A 957 16.21 -23.78 3.99
N LEU A 958 15.69 -24.72 3.20
CA LEU A 958 15.75 -24.66 1.73
C LEU A 958 15.07 -23.41 1.17
N LEU A 959 13.89 -23.05 1.70
CA LEU A 959 13.16 -21.84 1.27
C LEU A 959 13.96 -20.57 1.59
N LEU A 960 14.61 -20.53 2.74
CA LEU A 960 15.42 -19.40 3.21
C LEU A 960 16.73 -19.27 2.39
N ARG A 961 17.41 -20.38 2.08
CA ARG A 961 18.60 -20.40 1.20
C ARG A 961 18.28 -19.98 -0.24
N VAL A 962 17.14 -20.42 -0.80
CA VAL A 962 16.66 -19.95 -2.12
C VAL A 962 16.26 -18.47 -2.08
N SER A 963 15.70 -17.99 -0.98
CA SER A 963 15.42 -16.56 -0.79
C SER A 963 16.71 -15.74 -0.80
N ARG A 964 17.75 -16.16 -0.06
CA ARG A 964 19.06 -15.48 -0.03
C ARG A 964 19.69 -15.35 -1.41
N LEU A 965 19.81 -16.47 -2.14
CA LEU A 965 20.36 -16.50 -3.51
C LEU A 965 19.76 -15.45 -4.45
N VAL A 966 18.45 -15.17 -4.35
CA VAL A 966 17.74 -14.24 -5.24
C VAL A 966 17.74 -12.80 -4.71
N ASP A 967 17.93 -12.60 -3.40
CA ASP A 967 18.09 -11.28 -2.79
C ASP A 967 19.50 -10.72 -3.06
N ASP A 968 20.50 -11.56 -2.78
CA ASP A 968 21.93 -11.29 -2.91
C ASP A 968 22.35 -11.17 -4.40
N HIS A 969 21.66 -11.87 -5.31
CA HIS A 969 21.95 -11.83 -6.76
C HIS A 969 20.69 -11.54 -7.61
N PRO A 970 20.35 -10.25 -7.83
CA PRO A 970 19.18 -9.82 -8.61
C PRO A 970 19.21 -10.23 -10.09
N GLU A 971 20.36 -10.67 -10.59
CA GLU A 971 20.56 -11.31 -11.88
C GLU A 971 19.82 -12.66 -12.00
N VAL A 972 19.53 -13.31 -10.87
CA VAL A 972 18.84 -14.61 -10.77
C VAL A 972 17.33 -14.40 -10.95
N VAL A 973 16.92 -14.06 -12.16
CA VAL A 973 15.53 -13.68 -12.49
C VAL A 973 14.52 -14.82 -12.38
N ALA A 974 14.95 -16.08 -12.35
CA ALA A 974 14.11 -17.21 -11.93
C ALA A 974 14.91 -18.42 -11.40
N VAL A 975 14.38 -19.06 -10.37
CA VAL A 975 14.77 -20.39 -9.86
C VAL A 975 13.52 -21.27 -9.83
N THR A 976 13.65 -22.54 -10.21
CA THR A 976 12.59 -23.55 -10.01
C THR A 976 13.24 -24.86 -9.60
N LEU A 977 12.89 -25.34 -8.40
CA LEU A 977 13.24 -26.65 -7.88
C LEU A 977 11.98 -27.53 -7.97
N GLU A 978 12.02 -28.56 -8.83
CA GLU A 978 10.89 -29.45 -9.05
C GLU A 978 11.34 -30.85 -9.55
N PRO A 979 10.93 -31.95 -8.89
CA PRO A 979 10.36 -32.00 -7.55
C PRO A 979 11.44 -31.85 -6.47
N VAL A 980 11.03 -31.37 -5.30
CA VAL A 980 11.77 -31.47 -4.03
C VAL A 980 11.05 -32.49 -3.17
N VAL A 981 11.65 -33.65 -2.95
CA VAL A 981 11.06 -34.72 -2.13
C VAL A 981 11.41 -34.45 -0.67
N VAL A 982 10.40 -34.21 0.17
CA VAL A 982 10.61 -33.97 1.62
C VAL A 982 10.24 -35.23 2.39
N ALA A 983 11.25 -35.90 2.94
CA ALA A 983 11.09 -37.14 3.69
C ALA A 983 10.90 -36.85 5.20
N PRO A 984 10.61 -37.86 6.04
CA PRO A 984 10.57 -37.67 7.50
C PRO A 984 11.91 -37.25 8.13
N HIS A 985 13.01 -37.41 7.40
CA HIS A 985 14.36 -36.97 7.80
C HIS A 985 15.04 -36.41 6.53
N GLY A 986 15.27 -35.10 6.48
CA GLY A 986 15.86 -34.41 5.33
C GLY A 986 15.00 -34.35 4.07
N LEU A 987 15.59 -33.80 3.00
CA LEU A 987 14.97 -33.63 1.69
C LEU A 987 15.94 -33.92 0.54
N SER A 988 15.40 -34.15 -0.65
CA SER A 988 16.13 -34.41 -1.90
C SER A 988 15.61 -33.54 -3.04
N VAL A 989 16.44 -32.61 -3.54
CA VAL A 989 16.12 -31.81 -4.74
C VAL A 989 16.46 -32.63 -5.99
N LEU A 990 15.45 -33.09 -6.74
CA LEU A 990 15.64 -34.02 -7.87
C LEU A 990 15.71 -33.35 -9.25
N GLY A 991 15.29 -32.08 -9.32
CA GLY A 991 15.37 -31.26 -10.52
C GLY A 991 15.45 -29.79 -10.15
N ALA A 992 16.30 -29.06 -10.87
CA ALA A 992 16.46 -27.63 -10.70
C ALA A 992 16.66 -26.95 -12.07
N SER A 993 16.24 -25.70 -12.17
CA SER A 993 16.55 -24.82 -13.30
C SER A 993 16.73 -23.40 -12.78
N VAL A 994 17.74 -22.72 -13.31
CA VAL A 994 18.06 -21.33 -12.99
C VAL A 994 18.15 -20.53 -14.30
N ARG A 995 17.56 -19.34 -14.31
CA ARG A 995 17.63 -18.39 -15.42
C ARG A 995 18.24 -17.09 -14.95
N LEU A 996 19.33 -16.69 -15.61
CA LEU A 996 20.01 -15.42 -15.40
C LEU A 996 19.57 -14.41 -16.47
N ALA A 997 19.47 -13.15 -16.09
CA ALA A 997 19.39 -12.00 -16.99
C ALA A 997 19.85 -10.75 -16.23
N PRO A 998 20.28 -9.67 -16.90
CA PRO A 998 20.50 -8.39 -16.24
C PRO A 998 19.24 -8.00 -15.44
N PRO A 999 19.38 -7.55 -14.17
CA PRO A 999 18.24 -7.21 -13.35
C PRO A 999 17.41 -6.10 -14.00
N PRO A 1000 16.07 -6.14 -13.88
CA PRO A 1000 15.26 -4.98 -14.25
C PRO A 1000 15.66 -3.78 -13.37
N ALA A 1001 15.66 -2.58 -13.95
CA ALA A 1001 16.05 -1.35 -13.25
C ALA A 1001 15.35 -1.24 -11.88
N ARG A 1002 16.17 -1.16 -10.82
CA ARG A 1002 15.77 -1.05 -9.41
C ARG A 1002 15.39 0.40 -9.09
N ASP A 1003 14.28 0.85 -9.67
CA ASP A 1003 13.78 2.24 -9.54
C ASP A 1003 13.26 2.57 -8.12
N ASP A 1004 13.18 1.57 -7.25
CA ASP A 1004 12.85 1.67 -5.82
C ASP A 1004 14.06 2.01 -4.93
N LEU A 1005 15.27 1.71 -5.40
CA LEU A 1005 16.56 2.14 -4.83
C LEU A 1005 17.18 3.33 -5.60
N GLY A 1006 16.48 3.78 -6.64
CA GLY A 1006 16.72 5.03 -7.33
C GLY A 1006 16.35 6.25 -6.48
N PRO A 1007 16.67 7.47 -6.95
CA PRO A 1007 16.37 8.69 -6.20
C PRO A 1007 14.85 8.98 -6.18
N ARG A 1008 14.41 9.95 -5.38
CA ARG A 1008 12.99 10.31 -5.26
C ARG A 1008 12.44 10.95 -6.54
N THR A 1009 11.96 10.10 -7.46
CA THR A 1009 11.35 10.51 -8.72
C THR A 1009 9.82 10.36 -8.67
N LEU A 1010 9.12 11.33 -9.26
CA LEU A 1010 7.76 11.12 -9.71
C LEU A 1010 7.81 10.30 -11.02
N PRO A 1011 6.84 9.41 -11.28
CA PRO A 1011 6.86 8.60 -12.50
C PRO A 1011 6.93 9.48 -13.76
N ALA A 1012 7.80 9.12 -14.68
CA ALA A 1012 7.77 9.58 -16.06
C ALA A 1012 6.65 8.82 -16.78
N TYR A 1013 5.68 9.55 -17.34
CA TYR A 1013 4.49 9.00 -17.99
C TYR A 1013 4.61 9.00 -19.51
#